data_AF-A0A3N5FDD4-F1
#
_entry.id   AF-A0A3N5FDD4-F1
#
_cell.length_a   1.000
_cell.length_b   1.000
_cell.length_c   1.000
_cell.angle_alpha   90.00
_cell.angle_beta   90.00
_cell.angle_gamma   90.00
#
_symmetry.space_group_name_H-M   'P 1'
#
loop_
_entity.id
_entity.type
_entity.pdbx_description
1 polymer ?
#
loop_
_entity_poly.entity_id
_entity_poly.type
_entity_poly.pdbx_seq_one_letter_code
_entity_poly.pdbx_strand_id
1 'polypeptide(L)'
;MDARCRGRPAGRRGRAVARPHVPRGRGRAAGARGADPLRLGRCRRPGRRCAPAARGARRGGAVGRHGGARARCARLPRDAAAAGLLRRDLRHPGRQCPVGPGRRPVDGDAGRHESARARHAVLHERRRGRAHARRRRLARSRLADPRTLDARDAPRARRAGQPARGHRHRAARARVRARERRPGEPGHARGLVRRRRRVHGIGRSRRGALRGRTGALRRAACDLARRPGAGGGVVRRAAPLAPAATGTHAHRLNCPSTHPPSHHWMNAMTSRAVRTATSATLAVLASSAVLAADPADPQLAPVVVTATKAPQTLEQTAASVSVLNAADVASRGIRTLEDLPATVPNLRMSNALGAGTLGTLVLRGLGNGPGSWDPAATIYVDDVPFNDFFGYAASLFDVDRIEVLRGPQGTLYGGFAEAGVIDIRSRLPGDTLRGFGELEAGTRGLFRSTFSLSGPVLGRTLRLGIAGTAETADSPIRNVVTGDRPDQRSGALRVQAVFAPTPAFEALLTVFEQRLRHEDGTQYLPLDRQRYNSVIAPSGFSTGRFELANDFTGYREADTSSQSLRATWRAPAFDVVAIAARRTFKGPYVFDFDYTPLAAPGTPGFGVPVVSDSAYETQNRYLELRAQSADRDDLRWVVGVSRSEQQVDVLSDGVFPAGFGAFVAPGGRAGFNDATGSGSNDALFGQATLRLLDARLGLTAGLRREQADRAGTNRDVLFGTPAFSTEVSGARTLPKLAVDWRFDALTTAYASIASGWRPGGVNLYANTSPFGGRQPDPLTYGAQRTRTLEAGINLRRPAARLEWSAAVFDTSVEDYQETVLTGTGTAYLANVPSVRIRGLESELRWRIVPALSINAGAGLARARYEDYAFAGNLLGGQPLANRPDWNGWLGARWTQSAWTFGADVFAAASYRSAYQVDGSSTRVPGHAIANVSASYRLGAWTLTGLVENLADKEYFLNSQYVVAGFQVPVGVIGRPRTVSLRARYDF
;
A
#
# COMPACT_ATOMS: atom_id res chain seq x y z
N MET A 1 -23.13 9.88 63.63
CA MET A 1 -23.09 11.25 63.08
C MET A 1 -23.65 11.29 61.65
N ASP A 2 -24.91 11.65 61.41
CA ASP A 2 -26.15 11.19 62.08
C ASP A 2 -27.39 11.42 61.20
N ALA A 3 -28.48 10.77 61.59
CA ALA A 3 -29.87 11.03 61.22
C ALA A 3 -30.29 10.84 59.73
N ARG A 4 -30.93 9.69 59.49
CA ARG A 4 -32.00 9.53 58.49
C ARG A 4 -33.23 10.33 58.91
N CYS A 5 -34.08 10.76 57.97
CA CYS A 5 -35.54 10.79 58.19
C CYS A 5 -36.35 10.58 56.90
N ARG A 6 -37.52 9.95 57.03
CA ARG A 6 -38.50 9.63 55.97
C ARG A 6 -39.80 10.40 56.26
N GLY A 7 -40.59 10.71 55.23
CA GLY A 7 -41.98 11.15 55.44
C GLY A 7 -42.79 11.36 54.14
N ARG A 8 -43.75 10.47 53.86
CA ARG A 8 -44.91 10.68 52.96
C ARG A 8 -46.18 10.66 53.83
N PRO A 9 -47.30 11.28 53.39
CA PRO A 9 -48.39 10.53 52.70
C PRO A 9 -48.86 11.28 51.42
N ALA A 10 -49.33 10.70 50.31
CA ALA A 10 -50.31 9.62 50.00
C ALA A 10 -51.76 10.11 49.77
N GLY A 11 -52.32 9.89 48.56
CA GLY A 11 -53.70 10.31 48.24
C GLY A 11 -54.24 10.04 46.80
N ARG A 12 -54.60 8.78 46.49
CA ARG A 12 -55.63 8.28 45.52
C ARG A 12 -55.84 8.99 44.15
N ARG A 13 -55.54 8.33 43.01
CA ARG A 13 -56.40 7.41 42.19
C ARG A 13 -57.47 8.08 41.31
N GLY A 14 -57.36 7.92 39.98
CA GLY A 14 -58.41 8.13 38.96
C GLY A 14 -57.94 7.62 37.58
N ARG A 15 -58.82 6.98 36.77
CA ARG A 15 -58.46 6.25 35.54
C ARG A 15 -59.23 6.73 34.29
N ALA A 16 -58.49 6.88 33.19
CA ALA A 16 -58.81 6.39 31.83
C ALA A 16 -59.87 7.10 30.91
N VAL A 17 -59.82 6.64 29.65
CA VAL A 17 -60.76 6.77 28.51
C VAL A 17 -60.45 7.91 27.50
N ALA A 18 -60.84 7.71 26.23
CA ALA A 18 -60.22 8.28 25.02
C ALA A 18 -61.21 8.62 23.88
N ARG A 19 -60.78 9.50 22.95
CA ARG A 19 -61.39 9.80 21.60
C ARG A 19 -62.78 10.52 21.67
N PRO A 20 -63.34 11.13 20.58
CA PRO A 20 -63.15 10.86 19.13
C PRO A 20 -63.03 12.10 18.18
N HIS A 21 -63.80 12.14 17.06
CA HIS A 21 -63.44 12.58 15.69
C HIS A 21 -64.36 13.70 15.09
N VAL A 22 -63.85 14.48 14.09
CA VAL A 22 -64.53 14.94 12.82
C VAL A 22 -65.62 16.07 12.95
N PRO A 23 -65.69 17.12 12.06
CA PRO A 23 -66.32 17.01 10.71
C PRO A 23 -65.90 17.91 9.49
N ARG A 24 -65.94 17.26 8.30
CA ARG A 24 -66.42 17.61 6.92
C ARG A 24 -66.54 19.06 6.36
N GLY A 25 -66.21 19.22 5.04
CA GLY A 25 -67.16 19.82 4.04
C GLY A 25 -66.64 20.51 2.74
N ARG A 26 -66.89 19.90 1.55
CA ARG A 26 -67.12 20.45 0.14
C ARG A 26 -66.11 21.46 -0.49
N GLY A 27 -65.87 21.57 -1.82
CA GLY A 27 -66.22 20.78 -3.03
C GLY A 27 -65.90 21.47 -4.39
N ARG A 28 -65.71 20.68 -5.47
CA ARG A 28 -65.77 20.97 -6.96
C ARG A 28 -64.73 21.83 -7.73
N ALA A 29 -63.98 21.13 -8.60
CA ALA A 29 -63.94 21.22 -10.09
C ALA A 29 -62.96 22.15 -10.89
N ALA A 30 -62.42 21.54 -11.98
CA ALA A 30 -61.70 22.08 -13.17
C ALA A 30 -60.35 22.81 -12.97
N GLY A 31 -59.33 22.66 -13.84
CA GLY A 31 -59.15 21.71 -14.95
C GLY A 31 -57.89 21.99 -15.81
N ALA A 32 -57.34 20.92 -16.44
CA ALA A 32 -56.45 20.89 -17.61
C ALA A 32 -55.00 21.48 -17.59
N ARG A 33 -54.04 20.58 -17.95
CA ARG A 33 -52.86 20.75 -18.87
C ARG A 33 -51.82 21.87 -18.57
N GLY A 34 -50.53 21.75 -18.87
CA GLY A 34 -49.75 20.66 -19.46
C GLY A 34 -48.60 21.20 -20.34
N ALA A 35 -47.38 20.65 -20.17
CA ALA A 35 -46.20 20.71 -21.05
C ALA A 35 -45.40 22.04 -21.25
N ASP A 36 -44.08 21.88 -21.07
CA ASP A 36 -42.92 22.54 -21.73
C ASP A 36 -42.97 22.36 -23.28
N PRO A 37 -42.06 22.88 -24.17
CA PRO A 37 -40.80 23.63 -23.95
C PRO A 37 -40.46 24.72 -25.03
N LEU A 38 -39.16 25.11 -25.12
CA LEU A 38 -38.35 25.48 -26.32
C LEU A 38 -38.00 26.97 -26.68
N ARG A 39 -36.73 27.31 -26.37
CA ARG A 39 -35.60 27.68 -27.28
C ARG A 39 -35.52 29.02 -28.08
N LEU A 40 -34.25 29.48 -28.14
CA LEU A 40 -33.51 30.23 -29.20
C LEU A 40 -33.56 31.78 -29.23
N GLY A 41 -32.39 32.39 -29.51
CA GLY A 41 -32.28 33.79 -29.95
C GLY A 41 -31.00 34.54 -29.50
N ARG A 42 -29.89 34.44 -30.24
CA ARG A 42 -28.74 35.38 -30.10
C ARG A 42 -29.03 36.70 -30.83
N CYS A 43 -28.59 37.85 -30.32
CA CYS A 43 -27.95 38.87 -31.18
C CYS A 43 -27.11 39.97 -30.49
N ARG A 44 -26.37 40.66 -31.35
CA ARG A 44 -25.16 41.50 -31.19
C ARG A 44 -25.30 42.83 -30.40
N ARG A 45 -24.14 43.32 -29.91
CA ARG A 45 -23.87 44.75 -29.58
C ARG A 45 -23.95 45.64 -30.84
N PRO A 46 -24.08 46.98 -30.69
CA PRO A 46 -22.86 47.81 -30.80
C PRO A 46 -22.79 49.07 -29.91
N GLY A 47 -21.55 49.51 -29.60
CA GLY A 47 -21.08 50.85 -30.02
C GLY A 47 -21.27 52.12 -29.17
N ARG A 48 -20.14 52.59 -28.59
CA ARG A 48 -19.65 53.99 -28.51
C ARG A 48 -20.22 55.03 -27.49
N ARG A 49 -19.37 55.28 -26.47
CA ARG A 49 -18.81 56.58 -25.99
C ARG A 49 -19.65 57.87 -26.11
N CYS A 50 -19.81 58.55 -24.97
CA CYS A 50 -19.31 59.92 -24.71
C CYS A 50 -19.06 60.14 -23.20
N ALA A 51 -18.29 61.17 -22.85
CA ALA A 51 -17.96 61.66 -21.50
C ALA A 51 -17.82 63.21 -21.60
N PRO A 52 -17.39 64.00 -20.58
CA PRO A 52 -17.09 63.72 -19.16
C PRO A 52 -17.67 64.82 -18.20
N ALA A 53 -17.04 64.98 -17.01
CA ALA A 53 -16.97 66.19 -16.14
C ALA A 53 -18.08 66.45 -15.09
N ALA A 54 -17.84 67.15 -13.97
CA ALA A 54 -16.64 67.33 -13.13
C ALA A 54 -16.95 68.10 -11.80
N ARG A 55 -16.01 68.07 -10.83
CA ARG A 55 -15.70 69.06 -9.76
C ARG A 55 -16.61 69.26 -8.52
N GLY A 56 -15.95 69.17 -7.36
CA GLY A 56 -16.09 70.11 -6.22
C GLY A 56 -17.01 69.69 -5.05
N ALA A 57 -16.82 70.15 -3.80
CA ALA A 57 -15.63 70.72 -3.15
C ALA A 57 -15.70 70.64 -1.60
N ARG A 58 -14.53 70.41 -0.99
CA ARG A 58 -14.07 70.65 0.40
C ARG A 58 -14.96 71.30 1.50
N ARG A 59 -14.81 70.69 2.70
CA ARG A 59 -14.52 71.28 4.07
C ARG A 59 -15.67 71.80 4.97
N GLY A 60 -15.67 71.28 6.21
CA GLY A 60 -15.44 72.11 7.42
C GLY A 60 -16.40 71.92 8.62
N GLY A 61 -15.86 71.97 9.85
CA GLY A 61 -16.63 72.17 11.10
C GLY A 61 -16.56 71.02 12.12
N ALA A 62 -16.39 71.35 13.42
CA ALA A 62 -16.20 70.37 14.51
C ALA A 62 -16.53 70.94 15.92
N VAL A 63 -16.43 70.06 16.95
CA VAL A 63 -16.15 70.33 18.41
C VAL A 63 -17.32 70.34 19.43
N GLY A 64 -17.13 69.57 20.53
CA GLY A 64 -17.75 69.72 21.88
C GLY A 64 -18.02 68.36 22.58
N ARG A 65 -17.19 67.78 23.50
CA ARG A 65 -16.75 68.12 24.90
C ARG A 65 -17.83 67.90 26.00
N HIS A 66 -17.58 67.41 27.24
CA HIS A 66 -16.42 66.81 27.96
C HIS A 66 -16.78 66.23 29.37
N GLY A 67 -15.86 65.47 30.01
CA GLY A 67 -15.74 65.20 31.48
C GLY A 67 -15.97 63.73 31.93
N GLY A 68 -15.27 63.06 32.87
CA GLY A 68 -14.09 63.31 33.75
C GLY A 68 -14.08 62.28 34.93
N ALA A 69 -13.08 62.04 35.83
CA ALA A 69 -11.62 62.27 35.92
C ALA A 69 -11.03 61.59 37.22
N ARG A 70 -9.68 61.58 37.41
CA ARG A 70 -8.86 61.28 38.67
C ARG A 70 -8.58 59.78 39.06
N ALA A 71 -7.45 59.36 39.69
CA ALA A 71 -6.12 59.99 39.96
C ALA A 71 -4.98 59.05 40.49
N ARG A 72 -3.71 59.34 40.10
CA ARG A 72 -2.39 59.38 40.82
C ARG A 72 -1.56 58.15 41.33
N CYS A 73 -0.22 58.39 41.31
CA CYS A 73 0.95 57.76 42.00
C CYS A 73 1.52 56.41 41.48
N ALA A 74 2.81 56.04 41.64
CA ALA A 74 4.13 56.71 41.46
C ALA A 74 5.30 55.74 41.81
N ARG A 75 6.33 55.54 40.95
CA ARG A 75 7.79 55.36 41.26
C ARG A 75 8.64 54.74 40.11
N LEU A 76 9.87 55.27 39.98
CA LEU A 76 11.09 54.74 39.32
C LEU A 76 12.03 54.19 40.46
N PRO A 77 13.22 53.54 40.25
CA PRO A 77 14.22 53.64 39.15
C PRO A 77 14.58 52.27 38.49
N ARG A 78 15.37 52.12 37.41
CA ARG A 78 16.46 52.84 36.71
C ARG A 78 17.90 52.50 37.17
N ASP A 79 18.74 52.25 36.14
CA ASP A 79 20.21 52.44 35.99
C ASP A 79 20.98 51.16 35.55
N ALA A 80 22.12 51.19 34.83
CA ALA A 80 22.90 52.28 34.18
C ALA A 80 23.88 51.72 33.10
N ALA A 81 24.61 52.62 32.42
CA ALA A 81 25.86 52.45 31.64
C ALA A 81 25.82 51.58 30.34
N ALA A 82 26.20 52.01 29.12
CA ALA A 82 27.31 52.85 28.59
C ALA A 82 28.68 52.12 28.60
N ALA A 83 29.60 52.20 27.61
CA ALA A 83 29.72 52.84 26.28
C ALA A 83 30.82 52.05 25.46
N GLY A 84 31.17 52.27 24.19
CA GLY A 84 30.73 53.20 23.13
C GLY A 84 31.75 53.23 21.94
N LEU A 85 31.51 54.09 20.94
CA LEU A 85 32.46 54.62 19.91
C LEU A 85 33.12 53.60 18.93
N LEU A 86 33.25 53.85 17.61
CA LEU A 86 33.81 55.05 16.96
C LEU A 86 33.22 55.32 15.55
N ARG A 87 33.40 56.55 15.05
CA ARG A 87 32.92 57.08 13.73
C ARG A 87 33.94 56.92 12.60
N ARG A 88 33.46 56.89 11.34
CA ARG A 88 33.73 57.84 10.21
C ARG A 88 33.04 57.32 8.93
N ASP A 89 32.18 58.08 8.24
CA ASP A 89 32.48 59.13 7.23
C ASP A 89 33.17 58.56 5.96
N LEU A 90 32.78 58.84 4.70
CA LEU A 90 31.89 59.87 4.12
C LEU A 90 31.54 59.56 2.63
N ARG A 91 30.50 60.23 2.09
CA ARG A 91 30.25 60.62 0.67
C ARG A 91 29.75 59.60 -0.39
N HIS A 92 28.48 59.79 -0.77
CA HIS A 92 28.00 59.79 -2.18
C HIS A 92 28.45 61.10 -2.89
N PRO A 93 28.58 61.12 -4.24
CA PRO A 93 27.47 61.28 -5.22
C PRO A 93 27.58 60.25 -6.38
N GLY A 94 26.71 60.17 -7.40
CA GLY A 94 25.41 60.81 -7.65
C GLY A 94 25.15 61.03 -9.16
N ARG A 95 23.94 60.63 -9.61
CA ARG A 95 23.21 61.02 -10.86
C ARG A 95 23.52 60.37 -12.23
N GLN A 96 22.39 60.21 -12.95
CA GLN A 96 22.13 60.33 -14.41
C GLN A 96 22.28 59.13 -15.37
N CYS A 97 21.15 58.80 -16.02
CA CYS A 97 21.03 58.14 -17.33
C CYS A 97 21.03 59.21 -18.45
N PRO A 98 21.38 58.85 -19.70
CA PRO A 98 20.39 58.66 -20.78
C PRO A 98 20.64 57.35 -21.59
N VAL A 99 19.65 56.63 -22.16
CA VAL A 99 18.90 56.86 -23.43
C VAL A 99 19.79 56.98 -24.69
N GLY A 100 19.69 56.04 -25.64
CA GLY A 100 20.17 56.21 -27.04
C GLY A 100 20.52 54.91 -27.81
N PRO A 101 20.10 54.72 -29.10
CA PRO A 101 20.26 53.43 -29.82
C PRO A 101 21.03 53.43 -31.17
N GLY A 102 21.46 52.25 -31.63
CA GLY A 102 21.93 51.92 -33.01
C GLY A 102 22.43 50.45 -33.05
N ARG A 103 22.11 49.54 -34.00
CA ARG A 103 22.27 49.52 -35.48
C ARG A 103 23.72 49.86 -35.89
N ARG A 104 24.47 49.07 -36.69
CA ARG A 104 24.15 47.94 -37.63
C ARG A 104 25.41 47.02 -37.80
N PRO A 105 25.40 45.94 -38.64
CA PRO A 105 26.42 44.87 -38.63
C PRO A 105 27.61 45.13 -39.57
N VAL A 106 28.60 44.22 -39.55
CA VAL A 106 29.63 44.04 -40.59
C VAL A 106 29.78 42.55 -40.89
N ASP A 107 29.84 42.21 -42.18
CA ASP A 107 30.00 40.86 -42.72
C ASP A 107 31.45 40.33 -42.63
N GLY A 108 31.62 39.03 -42.89
CA GLY A 108 32.93 38.38 -42.91
C GLY A 108 32.86 36.94 -43.41
N ASP A 109 32.41 36.74 -44.65
CA ASP A 109 32.41 35.44 -45.34
C ASP A 109 33.59 35.33 -46.33
N ALA A 110 34.22 34.15 -46.38
CA ALA A 110 35.19 33.61 -47.35
C ALA A 110 36.18 32.67 -46.65
N GLY A 111 36.40 31.42 -47.07
CA GLY A 111 35.69 30.64 -48.10
C GLY A 111 36.52 29.45 -48.60
N ARG A 112 35.94 28.69 -49.55
CA ARG A 112 36.56 27.65 -50.40
C ARG A 112 37.02 26.36 -49.68
N HIS A 113 37.09 25.19 -50.31
CA HIS A 113 36.37 24.48 -51.39
C HIS A 113 37.17 23.15 -51.59
N GLU A 114 36.55 22.16 -52.25
CA GLU A 114 37.06 20.83 -52.67
C GLU A 114 36.59 19.66 -51.77
N SER A 115 35.80 18.67 -52.21
CA SER A 115 35.77 17.84 -53.44
C SER A 115 36.92 16.81 -53.52
N ALA A 116 36.75 15.52 -53.82
CA ALA A 116 35.59 14.60 -53.82
C ALA A 116 36.06 13.11 -54.00
N ARG A 117 35.15 12.14 -53.74
CA ARG A 117 35.09 10.74 -54.26
C ARG A 117 35.95 9.59 -53.65
N ALA A 118 35.22 8.48 -53.42
CA ALA A 118 35.57 7.05 -53.67
C ALA A 118 36.65 6.34 -52.81
N ARG A 119 36.65 5.00 -52.61
CA ARG A 119 35.61 3.94 -52.46
C ARG A 119 36.31 2.66 -51.95
N HIS A 120 35.60 1.82 -51.18
CA HIS A 120 35.87 0.38 -50.88
C HIS A 120 37.03 -0.09 -49.95
N ALA A 121 36.66 -1.03 -49.05
CA ALA A 121 37.43 -2.08 -48.35
C ALA A 121 38.68 -1.66 -47.54
N VAL A 122 38.83 -2.03 -46.25
CA VAL A 122 38.97 -3.41 -45.76
C VAL A 122 38.29 -3.60 -44.39
N LEU A 123 37.61 -4.74 -44.25
CA LEU A 123 37.07 -5.26 -43.00
C LEU A 123 38.05 -6.31 -42.46
N HIS A 124 38.74 -6.05 -41.34
CA HIS A 124 39.13 -7.06 -40.33
C HIS A 124 39.72 -6.36 -39.09
N GLU A 125 39.75 -7.07 -37.95
CA GLU A 125 40.33 -6.64 -36.66
C GLU A 125 39.75 -5.40 -35.95
N ARG A 126 38.53 -5.52 -35.39
CA ARG A 126 38.15 -4.83 -34.13
C ARG A 126 36.94 -5.46 -33.40
N ARG A 127 36.98 -6.78 -33.19
CA ARG A 127 36.02 -7.50 -32.31
C ARG A 127 36.72 -8.53 -31.39
N ARG A 128 37.39 -8.02 -30.34
CA ARG A 128 37.69 -8.71 -29.06
C ARG A 128 38.49 -7.75 -28.15
N GLY A 129 37.84 -7.12 -27.18
CA GLY A 129 38.58 -6.25 -26.25
C GLY A 129 37.74 -5.24 -25.48
N ARG A 130 36.87 -5.71 -24.56
CA ARG A 130 36.36 -4.97 -23.38
C ARG A 130 35.53 -5.90 -22.48
N ALA A 131 36.21 -6.89 -21.92
CA ALA A 131 35.66 -7.80 -20.90
C ALA A 131 36.66 -8.08 -19.76
N HIS A 132 37.52 -7.10 -19.45
CA HIS A 132 38.50 -7.16 -18.34
C HIS A 132 38.81 -5.77 -17.79
N ALA A 133 37.86 -5.21 -17.02
CA ALA A 133 38.07 -3.98 -16.23
C ALA A 133 37.17 -3.89 -14.97
N ARG A 134 36.73 -5.03 -14.41
CA ARG A 134 35.98 -5.09 -13.14
C ARG A 134 36.53 -6.19 -12.21
N ARG A 135 37.76 -6.00 -11.71
CA ARG A 135 38.36 -6.71 -10.55
C ARG A 135 39.76 -6.16 -10.22
N ARG A 136 39.83 -4.97 -9.59
CA ARG A 136 40.94 -4.46 -8.74
C ARG A 136 40.70 -2.96 -8.39
N ARG A 137 40.09 -2.68 -7.23
CA ARG A 137 40.24 -1.43 -6.45
C ARG A 137 39.54 -1.47 -5.08
N LEU A 138 39.64 -2.60 -4.36
CA LEU A 138 39.32 -2.70 -2.93
C LEU A 138 40.36 -3.60 -2.24
N ALA A 139 41.55 -3.03 -2.01
CA ALA A 139 42.54 -3.49 -1.03
C ALA A 139 43.73 -2.53 -1.02
N ARG A 140 43.83 -1.70 0.04
CA ARG A 140 45.04 -1.17 0.71
C ARG A 140 44.83 0.26 1.22
N SER A 141 44.68 0.40 2.53
CA SER A 141 45.34 1.47 3.27
C SER A 141 45.60 1.02 4.72
N ARG A 142 46.72 1.51 5.29
CA ARG A 142 47.23 1.38 6.67
C ARG A 142 48.04 0.11 7.02
N LEU A 143 49.37 0.26 7.00
CA LEU A 143 50.20 0.47 8.20
C LEU A 143 51.60 1.02 7.82
N ALA A 144 52.26 1.72 8.74
CA ALA A 144 53.59 2.39 8.58
C ALA A 144 54.76 1.38 8.78
N ASP A 145 56.08 1.66 8.77
CA ASP A 145 56.95 2.87 8.78
C ASP A 145 58.40 2.40 8.39
N PRO A 146 59.56 3.11 8.56
CA PRO A 146 59.90 4.55 8.73
C PRO A 146 61.10 5.03 7.82
N ARG A 147 61.69 6.20 8.14
CA ARG A 147 63.04 6.77 7.75
C ARG A 147 63.16 7.47 6.38
N THR A 148 63.85 8.61 6.20
CA THR A 148 64.48 9.64 7.09
C THR A 148 64.86 10.85 6.22
N LEU A 149 64.68 12.09 6.70
CA LEU A 149 65.71 13.16 6.79
C LEU A 149 65.13 14.56 7.09
N ASP A 150 65.98 15.36 7.73
CA ASP A 150 65.87 16.75 8.20
C ASP A 150 65.17 17.77 7.28
N ALA A 151 64.78 18.99 7.69
CA ALA A 151 64.52 19.71 8.95
C ALA A 151 64.78 21.20 8.63
N ARG A 152 63.88 22.13 9.02
CA ARG A 152 64.22 23.45 9.59
C ARG A 152 62.98 24.31 9.92
N ASP A 153 63.18 25.09 10.98
CA ASP A 153 62.53 26.33 11.39
C ASP A 153 61.08 26.37 11.92
N ALA A 154 60.89 27.32 12.84
CA ALA A 154 59.88 27.41 13.88
C ALA A 154 59.09 28.77 13.75
N PRO A 155 58.28 29.31 14.71
CA PRO A 155 58.18 29.02 16.15
C PRO A 155 56.77 28.98 16.82
N ARG A 156 56.76 28.41 18.05
CA ARG A 156 56.12 28.80 19.35
C ARG A 156 54.96 29.84 19.32
N ALA A 157 53.93 29.83 20.21
CA ALA A 157 53.97 29.50 21.65
C ALA A 157 52.59 29.41 22.39
N ARG A 158 52.55 28.66 23.51
CA ARG A 158 51.85 28.91 24.83
C ARG A 158 50.30 29.10 24.91
N ARG A 159 49.53 28.73 25.96
CA ARG A 159 49.58 27.89 27.18
C ARG A 159 48.29 28.19 28.01
N ALA A 160 47.91 27.29 28.93
CA ALA A 160 47.04 27.47 30.13
C ALA A 160 45.49 27.53 29.94
N GLY A 161 44.66 26.97 30.85
CA GLY A 161 44.97 26.24 32.12
C GLY A 161 43.78 25.46 32.73
N GLN A 162 44.05 24.69 33.80
CA GLN A 162 43.07 23.94 34.64
C GLN A 162 42.93 24.58 36.04
N PRO A 163 41.92 24.20 36.86
CA PRO A 163 42.10 23.24 37.98
C PRO A 163 40.98 22.15 38.05
N ALA A 164 41.22 20.86 38.38
CA ALA A 164 41.45 20.19 39.70
C ALA A 164 40.13 19.82 40.48
N ARG A 165 39.95 18.70 41.23
CA ARG A 165 40.84 17.58 41.68
C ARG A 165 40.05 16.38 42.32
N GLY A 166 40.67 15.18 42.44
CA GLY A 166 40.30 14.07 43.39
C GLY A 166 40.27 12.64 42.77
N HIS A 167 41.34 11.83 42.74
CA HIS A 167 41.88 10.86 43.74
C HIS A 167 40.94 9.69 44.15
N ARG A 168 41.29 8.38 44.21
CA ARG A 168 42.55 7.58 44.38
C ARG A 168 42.51 6.23 43.56
N HIS A 169 43.58 5.72 42.90
CA HIS A 169 44.51 4.58 43.24
C HIS A 169 43.88 3.19 43.61
N ARG A 170 44.44 1.99 43.29
CA ARG A 170 45.71 1.51 42.63
C ARG A 170 45.71 -0.03 42.28
N ALA A 171 46.41 -0.43 41.20
CA ALA A 171 47.25 -1.66 40.95
C ALA A 171 46.72 -3.11 41.24
N ALA A 172 47.28 -4.26 40.79
CA ALA A 172 48.48 -4.69 40.01
C ALA A 172 48.15 -6.04 39.26
N ARG A 173 48.55 -6.36 38.01
CA ARG A 173 49.85 -6.78 37.40
C ARG A 173 50.49 -8.13 37.82
N ALA A 174 50.70 -9.03 36.83
CA ALA A 174 51.83 -9.98 36.71
C ALA A 174 52.10 -10.40 35.24
N ARG A 175 53.31 -10.89 34.91
CA ARG A 175 53.82 -11.37 33.59
C ARG A 175 54.74 -12.59 33.81
N VAL A 176 55.07 -13.40 32.78
CA VAL A 176 56.45 -13.93 32.44
C VAL A 176 56.45 -14.91 31.21
N ARG A 177 57.65 -15.22 30.63
CA ARG A 177 57.97 -16.14 29.50
C ARG A 177 58.47 -17.53 30.00
N ALA A 178 58.41 -18.70 29.35
CA ALA A 178 58.23 -19.18 27.95
C ALA A 178 59.52 -19.39 27.08
N ARG A 179 59.85 -20.66 26.74
CA ARG A 179 60.88 -21.14 25.76
C ARG A 179 60.76 -22.66 25.46
N GLU A 180 61.54 -23.17 24.50
CA GLU A 180 61.38 -24.44 23.76
C GLU A 180 62.36 -25.58 24.16
N ARG A 181 62.04 -26.86 23.86
CA ARG A 181 62.80 -27.77 22.93
C ARG A 181 62.29 -29.24 22.90
N ARG A 182 62.64 -29.96 21.81
CA ARG A 182 62.46 -31.40 21.46
C ARG A 182 63.81 -32.17 21.65
N PRO A 183 64.04 -33.49 21.33
CA PRO A 183 63.26 -34.48 20.53
C PRO A 183 63.24 -35.97 21.03
N GLY A 184 62.61 -36.87 20.26
CA GLY A 184 62.76 -38.35 20.33
C GLY A 184 61.63 -39.14 19.63
N GLU A 185 61.95 -39.99 18.65
CA GLU A 185 61.04 -40.83 17.81
C GLU A 185 61.67 -42.24 17.63
N PRO A 186 61.11 -43.24 16.89
CA PRO A 186 59.90 -43.27 16.01
C PRO A 186 58.59 -43.58 16.79
N GLY A 187 57.38 -43.76 16.20
CA GLY A 187 56.96 -43.79 14.78
C GLY A 187 55.41 -43.88 14.62
N HIS A 188 54.82 -44.35 13.50
CA HIS A 188 55.45 -44.82 12.26
C HIS A 188 54.61 -44.56 10.96
N ALA A 189 54.00 -45.57 10.32
CA ALA A 189 53.56 -45.58 8.91
C ALA A 189 52.18 -46.27 8.71
N ARG A 190 51.30 -45.94 7.74
CA ARG A 190 51.31 -45.01 6.58
C ARG A 190 49.84 -44.70 6.16
N GLY A 191 49.54 -43.52 5.60
CA GLY A 191 48.24 -43.25 4.93
C GLY A 191 47.86 -41.76 4.85
N LEU A 192 47.96 -41.14 3.66
CA LEU A 192 47.98 -39.67 3.50
C LEU A 192 47.03 -39.19 2.38
N VAL A 193 46.04 -38.32 2.67
CA VAL A 193 45.49 -37.36 1.70
C VAL A 193 45.10 -36.03 2.39
N ARG A 194 45.70 -34.92 1.94
CA ARG A 194 45.34 -33.55 2.36
C ARG A 194 44.23 -32.97 1.47
N ARG A 195 43.15 -32.45 2.03
CA ARG A 195 42.24 -31.52 1.31
C ARG A 195 42.82 -30.10 1.28
N ARG A 196 43.10 -29.57 0.09
CA ARG A 196 43.34 -28.13 -0.15
C ARG A 196 42.11 -27.49 -0.81
N ARG A 197 41.72 -26.30 -0.36
CA ARG A 197 40.75 -25.43 -1.04
C ARG A 197 41.26 -25.08 -2.45
N ARG A 198 40.39 -25.14 -3.46
CA ARG A 198 40.53 -24.36 -4.70
C ARG A 198 39.19 -23.75 -5.09
N VAL A 199 39.17 -22.42 -5.13
CA VAL A 199 38.29 -21.64 -6.00
C VAL A 199 38.79 -21.82 -7.43
N HIS A 200 37.90 -22.01 -8.42
CA HIS A 200 38.12 -21.67 -9.84
C HIS A 200 36.76 -21.45 -10.50
N GLY A 201 36.75 -20.70 -11.61
CA GLY A 201 35.59 -20.54 -12.49
C GLY A 201 36.07 -20.41 -13.94
N ILE A 202 35.12 -20.13 -14.86
CA ILE A 202 35.29 -20.07 -16.33
C ILE A 202 35.38 -21.49 -16.96
N GLY A 203 34.67 -21.80 -18.06
CA GLY A 203 33.77 -20.94 -18.84
C GLY A 203 33.05 -21.61 -20.03
N ARG A 204 32.80 -20.80 -21.08
CA ARG A 204 31.88 -21.06 -22.20
C ARG A 204 32.44 -21.97 -23.31
N SER A 205 31.55 -22.74 -23.95
CA SER A 205 31.60 -23.10 -25.39
C SER A 205 30.14 -23.31 -25.88
N ARG A 206 29.65 -22.52 -26.85
CA ARG A 206 29.68 -22.68 -28.32
C ARG A 206 28.77 -23.79 -28.89
N ARG A 207 27.79 -23.37 -29.71
CA ARG A 207 27.11 -24.21 -30.70
C ARG A 207 28.11 -24.71 -31.75
N GLY A 208 27.92 -25.94 -32.22
CA GLY A 208 28.48 -26.47 -33.46
C GLY A 208 27.42 -27.34 -34.13
N ALA A 209 27.17 -27.13 -35.42
CA ALA A 209 26.25 -27.94 -36.21
C ALA A 209 27.03 -28.99 -36.99
N LEU A 210 26.47 -30.19 -37.17
CA LEU A 210 26.90 -31.15 -38.19
C LEU A 210 25.72 -32.03 -38.61
N ARG A 211 25.52 -32.15 -39.93
CA ARG A 211 24.65 -33.17 -40.55
C ARG A 211 25.49 -34.46 -40.72
N GLY A 212 24.87 -35.61 -40.50
CA GLY A 212 25.45 -36.95 -40.78
C GLY A 212 24.32 -37.98 -40.94
N ARG A 213 24.48 -38.94 -41.85
CA ARG A 213 23.40 -39.80 -42.38
C ARG A 213 23.47 -41.26 -41.88
N THR A 214 22.30 -41.92 -41.94
CA THR A 214 22.05 -43.38 -42.19
C THR A 214 22.57 -44.44 -41.19
N GLY A 215 21.72 -45.43 -40.83
CA GLY A 215 22.19 -46.55 -39.97
C GLY A 215 21.23 -47.65 -39.45
N ALA A 216 20.04 -47.87 -40.03
CA ALA A 216 19.36 -49.19 -40.17
C ALA A 216 19.13 -50.21 -38.98
N LEU A 217 17.85 -50.63 -38.83
CA LEU A 217 17.30 -52.01 -38.64
C LEU A 217 16.82 -52.60 -37.28
N ARG A 218 15.51 -52.96 -37.28
CA ARG A 218 14.79 -54.11 -36.63
C ARG A 218 14.74 -54.16 -35.08
N ARG A 219 13.66 -54.59 -34.40
CA ARG A 219 12.36 -55.25 -34.71
C ARG A 219 11.32 -54.80 -33.62
N ALA A 220 10.01 -55.06 -33.64
CA ALA A 220 9.17 -55.87 -34.52
C ALA A 220 7.80 -55.22 -34.90
N ALA A 221 6.65 -55.73 -34.41
CA ALA A 221 5.35 -55.65 -35.12
C ALA A 221 4.11 -56.04 -34.29
N CYS A 222 2.94 -55.47 -34.63
CA CYS A 222 1.61 -56.11 -34.71
C CYS A 222 0.54 -55.12 -35.26
N ASP A 223 0.34 -55.12 -36.59
CA ASP A 223 -0.92 -55.38 -37.34
C ASP A 223 -2.30 -55.21 -36.64
N LEU A 224 -3.41 -54.80 -37.30
CA LEU A 224 -3.70 -54.46 -38.71
C LEU A 224 -5.00 -53.62 -38.84
N ALA A 225 -5.21 -52.97 -40.01
CA ALA A 225 -6.44 -53.01 -40.85
C ALA A 225 -7.05 -51.67 -41.39
N ARG A 226 -6.83 -51.46 -42.71
CA ARG A 226 -7.80 -51.04 -43.77
C ARG A 226 -8.32 -49.57 -43.87
N ARG A 227 -7.67 -48.84 -44.79
CA ARG A 227 -8.25 -47.96 -45.86
C ARG A 227 -8.77 -48.84 -47.04
N PRO A 228 -9.42 -48.36 -48.15
CA PRO A 228 -9.31 -47.07 -48.89
C PRO A 228 -10.69 -46.47 -49.32
N GLY A 229 -10.85 -45.49 -50.24
CA GLY A 229 -9.95 -44.92 -51.26
C GLY A 229 -10.38 -43.56 -51.84
N ALA A 230 -9.91 -43.23 -53.06
CA ALA A 230 -9.78 -41.86 -53.57
C ALA A 230 -10.63 -41.55 -54.83
N GLY A 231 -10.67 -40.28 -55.25
CA GLY A 231 -11.16 -39.85 -56.57
C GLY A 231 -11.41 -38.33 -56.64
N GLY A 232 -10.90 -37.65 -57.66
CA GLY A 232 -11.15 -36.21 -57.92
C GLY A 232 -11.62 -35.95 -59.35
N GLY A 233 -12.18 -34.77 -59.65
CA GLY A 233 -12.74 -34.48 -60.97
C GLY A 233 -13.24 -33.04 -61.19
N VAL A 234 -12.34 -32.20 -61.70
CA VAL A 234 -12.43 -30.84 -62.29
C VAL A 234 -13.72 -30.49 -63.09
N VAL A 235 -14.12 -29.18 -63.16
CA VAL A 235 -14.40 -28.37 -64.41
C VAL A 235 -15.38 -27.15 -64.24
N ARG A 236 -14.85 -25.91 -64.45
CA ARG A 236 -15.50 -24.65 -64.96
C ARG A 236 -16.70 -24.03 -64.18
N ARG A 237 -17.04 -22.72 -64.29
CA ARG A 237 -16.55 -21.56 -65.08
C ARG A 237 -16.93 -20.20 -64.41
N ALA A 238 -16.14 -19.17 -64.70
CA ALA A 238 -16.49 -17.73 -64.79
C ALA A 238 -17.01 -16.92 -63.56
N ALA A 239 -16.30 -15.82 -63.31
CA ALA A 239 -16.74 -14.60 -62.60
C ALA A 239 -17.24 -13.57 -63.66
N PRO A 240 -17.35 -12.22 -63.45
CA PRO A 240 -17.08 -11.38 -62.26
C PRO A 240 -18.06 -10.19 -62.04
N LEU A 241 -17.63 -9.22 -61.20
CA LEU A 241 -17.91 -7.76 -61.20
C LEU A 241 -18.79 -7.17 -60.09
N ALA A 242 -18.36 -5.98 -59.68
CA ALA A 242 -18.93 -5.05 -58.71
C ALA A 242 -19.14 -3.68 -59.42
N PRO A 243 -19.16 -2.53 -58.73
CA PRO A 243 -20.16 -2.01 -57.79
C PRO A 243 -20.81 -0.69 -58.28
N ALA A 244 -21.86 -0.19 -57.61
CA ALA A 244 -22.27 1.22 -57.70
C ALA A 244 -23.05 1.68 -56.45
N ALA A 245 -23.10 3.00 -56.22
CA ALA A 245 -23.74 3.64 -55.06
C ALA A 245 -24.81 4.68 -55.51
N THR A 246 -25.37 5.40 -54.52
CA THR A 246 -26.08 6.72 -54.56
C THR A 246 -27.62 6.77 -54.46
N GLY A 247 -28.11 7.83 -53.78
CA GLY A 247 -29.47 8.40 -53.81
C GLY A 247 -30.52 7.79 -52.86
N THR A 248 -30.99 8.36 -51.73
CA THR A 248 -31.62 9.66 -51.35
C THR A 248 -33.16 9.77 -51.54
N HIS A 249 -33.81 10.47 -50.59
CA HIS A 249 -35.27 10.76 -50.44
C HIS A 249 -36.15 9.65 -49.80
N ALA A 250 -37.20 9.93 -49.00
CA ALA A 250 -37.56 11.12 -48.22
C ALA A 250 -38.62 10.77 -47.13
N HIS A 251 -38.85 11.71 -46.19
CA HIS A 251 -40.03 11.92 -45.32
C HIS A 251 -41.37 11.23 -45.71
N ARG A 252 -42.31 10.84 -44.81
CA ARG A 252 -42.83 11.54 -43.59
C ARG A 252 -43.85 10.66 -42.78
N LEU A 253 -44.11 11.05 -41.53
CA LEU A 253 -45.37 10.93 -40.72
C LEU A 253 -45.76 9.66 -39.90
N ASN A 254 -46.05 9.96 -38.62
CA ASN A 254 -47.08 9.46 -37.67
C ASN A 254 -47.00 8.09 -36.94
N CYS A 255 -47.03 8.19 -35.60
CA CYS A 255 -47.49 7.16 -34.65
C CYS A 255 -49.02 7.19 -34.51
N PRO A 256 -49.62 6.18 -33.84
CA PRO A 256 -50.09 6.44 -32.47
C PRO A 256 -49.72 5.36 -31.44
N SER A 257 -50.01 5.65 -30.17
CA SER A 257 -49.66 4.88 -28.96
C SER A 257 -50.85 4.16 -28.32
N THR A 258 -50.60 3.04 -27.63
CA THR A 258 -51.48 2.51 -26.57
C THR A 258 -50.67 2.07 -25.33
N HIS A 259 -51.31 2.11 -24.15
CA HIS A 259 -50.67 2.10 -22.82
C HIS A 259 -51.16 0.90 -21.95
N PRO A 260 -50.61 0.68 -20.73
CA PRO A 260 -50.69 -0.58 -19.97
C PRO A 260 -51.87 -0.64 -18.97
N PRO A 261 -52.06 -1.78 -18.26
CA PRO A 261 -52.97 -1.86 -17.12
C PRO A 261 -52.28 -1.55 -15.78
N SER A 262 -53.02 -0.87 -14.90
CA SER A 262 -52.78 -0.88 -13.44
C SER A 262 -54.14 -0.84 -12.74
N HIS A 263 -54.33 -1.64 -11.69
CA HIS A 263 -55.51 -1.60 -10.82
C HIS A 263 -55.09 -1.53 -9.35
N HIS A 264 -55.97 -0.99 -8.52
CA HIS A 264 -55.58 0.00 -7.53
C HIS A 264 -56.69 0.09 -6.45
N TRP A 265 -56.34 0.37 -5.18
CA TRP A 265 -57.22 0.66 -4.01
C TRP A 265 -57.99 -0.50 -3.35
N MET A 266 -58.43 -0.45 -2.07
CA MET A 266 -57.84 0.07 -0.80
C MET A 266 -58.75 -0.35 0.39
N ASN A 267 -58.30 -0.11 1.64
CA ASN A 267 -59.05 -0.03 2.91
C ASN A 267 -59.07 -1.25 3.85
N ALA A 268 -59.34 -0.97 5.13
CA ALA A 268 -58.82 -1.72 6.27
C ALA A 268 -59.72 -1.66 7.54
N MET A 269 -59.32 -2.48 8.51
CA MET A 269 -59.57 -2.42 9.97
C MET A 269 -60.82 -3.07 10.59
N THR A 270 -60.55 -3.62 11.79
CA THR A 270 -61.43 -3.99 12.92
C THR A 270 -62.28 -5.26 12.83
N SER A 271 -62.64 -5.94 13.94
CA SER A 271 -61.84 -6.45 15.08
C SER A 271 -62.70 -7.27 16.06
N ARG A 272 -62.06 -8.21 16.77
CA ARG A 272 -62.42 -8.81 18.09
C ARG A 272 -63.37 -10.04 18.16
N ALA A 273 -62.84 -11.02 18.92
CA ALA A 273 -63.51 -11.99 19.82
C ALA A 273 -64.33 -13.11 19.13
N VAL A 274 -64.44 -14.33 19.68
CA VAL A 274 -64.25 -14.81 21.07
C VAL A 274 -63.34 -16.05 21.13
N ARG A 275 -62.69 -16.28 22.29
CA ARG A 275 -61.92 -17.49 22.63
C ARG A 275 -62.84 -18.56 23.23
N THR A 276 -62.58 -19.85 23.01
CA THR A 276 -62.37 -20.85 24.10
C THR A 276 -61.97 -22.24 23.58
N ALA A 277 -61.32 -23.03 24.45
CA ALA A 277 -61.23 -24.49 24.45
C ALA A 277 -60.43 -25.21 23.33
N THR A 278 -59.09 -25.19 23.44
CA THR A 278 -58.29 -26.43 23.43
C THR A 278 -56.88 -26.17 23.97
N SER A 279 -56.71 -26.30 25.29
CA SER A 279 -55.42 -26.21 25.98
C SER A 279 -55.25 -27.44 26.86
N ALA A 280 -54.72 -28.53 26.30
CA ALA A 280 -54.49 -29.78 27.03
C ALA A 280 -53.30 -30.63 26.54
N THR A 281 -52.90 -30.54 25.26
CA THR A 281 -51.97 -31.53 24.65
C THR A 281 -50.58 -31.00 24.24
N LEU A 282 -50.27 -29.71 24.45
CA LEU A 282 -48.99 -29.09 24.07
C LEU A 282 -48.01 -28.86 25.23
N ALA A 283 -48.33 -29.36 26.44
CA ALA A 283 -47.53 -29.14 27.65
C ALA A 283 -46.51 -30.24 27.97
N VAL A 284 -46.50 -31.37 27.24
CA VAL A 284 -45.66 -32.55 27.57
C VAL A 284 -44.37 -32.66 26.73
N LEU A 285 -44.23 -31.88 25.65
CA LEU A 285 -43.01 -31.84 24.83
C LEU A 285 -42.01 -30.74 25.25
N ALA A 286 -42.27 -30.01 26.34
CA ALA A 286 -41.48 -28.86 26.78
C ALA A 286 -40.37 -29.19 27.80
N SER A 287 -40.20 -30.45 28.21
CA SER A 287 -39.35 -30.82 29.36
C SER A 287 -38.41 -32.01 29.11
N SER A 288 -37.81 -32.11 27.92
CA SER A 288 -36.64 -32.98 27.66
C SER A 288 -35.71 -32.43 26.56
N ALA A 289 -35.68 -31.11 26.34
CA ALA A 289 -34.58 -30.47 25.64
C ALA A 289 -33.50 -30.10 26.66
N VAL A 290 -32.70 -31.09 27.08
CA VAL A 290 -31.41 -30.80 27.71
C VAL A 290 -30.64 -29.92 26.74
N LEU A 291 -30.37 -28.68 27.14
CA LEU A 291 -29.47 -27.78 26.43
C LEU A 291 -28.05 -28.34 26.56
N ALA A 292 -27.75 -29.36 25.75
CA ALA A 292 -26.39 -29.62 25.33
C ALA A 292 -25.90 -28.31 24.72
N ALA A 293 -24.94 -27.68 25.38
CA ALA A 293 -24.25 -26.52 24.82
C ALA A 293 -23.54 -27.00 23.55
N ASP A 294 -24.15 -26.70 22.40
CA ASP A 294 -23.63 -26.96 21.06
C ASP A 294 -22.16 -26.52 21.05
N PRO A 295 -21.18 -27.44 20.83
CA PRO A 295 -19.77 -27.11 20.94
C PRO A 295 -19.48 -25.90 20.05
N ALA A 296 -18.86 -24.88 20.66
CA ALA A 296 -18.82 -23.53 20.09
C ALA A 296 -18.49 -23.55 18.60
N ASP A 297 -19.46 -23.14 17.79
CA ASP A 297 -19.38 -23.16 16.33
C ASP A 297 -18.04 -22.60 15.84
N PRO A 298 -17.19 -23.39 15.16
CA PRO A 298 -15.86 -22.97 14.77
C PRO A 298 -15.81 -21.70 13.92
N GLN A 299 -16.90 -21.33 13.23
CA GLN A 299 -16.99 -20.10 12.44
C GLN A 299 -17.33 -18.85 13.26
N LEU A 300 -17.87 -19.03 14.48
CA LEU A 300 -18.26 -17.98 15.42
C LEU A 300 -17.62 -18.24 16.80
N ALA A 301 -16.44 -18.84 16.83
CA ALA A 301 -15.64 -19.00 18.05
C ALA A 301 -15.10 -17.63 18.51
N PRO A 302 -14.82 -17.41 19.82
CA PRO A 302 -14.30 -16.14 20.30
C PRO A 302 -13.00 -15.75 19.58
N VAL A 303 -13.04 -14.64 18.86
CA VAL A 303 -11.90 -14.16 18.08
C VAL A 303 -10.93 -13.44 19.00
N VAL A 304 -9.75 -14.03 19.21
CA VAL A 304 -8.66 -13.40 19.96
C VAL A 304 -7.82 -12.53 19.02
N VAL A 305 -7.89 -11.22 19.23
CA VAL A 305 -7.03 -10.21 18.63
C VAL A 305 -5.71 -10.20 19.39
N THR A 306 -4.59 -10.24 18.67
CA THR A 306 -3.23 -10.25 19.22
C THR A 306 -2.38 -9.06 18.77
N ALA A 307 -2.79 -8.36 17.71
CA ALA A 307 -2.20 -7.12 17.24
C ALA A 307 -2.49 -5.90 18.16
N THR A 308 -3.18 -6.10 19.28
CA THR A 308 -3.16 -5.20 20.45
C THR A 308 -1.87 -5.35 21.29
N LYS A 309 -0.91 -6.17 20.86
CA LYS A 309 0.31 -6.63 21.56
C LYS A 309 0.10 -7.43 22.85
N ALA A 310 -1.06 -7.31 23.48
CA ALA A 310 -1.58 -8.19 24.52
C ALA A 310 -2.86 -8.89 24.01
N PRO A 311 -2.97 -10.24 24.07
CA PRO A 311 -4.15 -10.96 23.58
C PRO A 311 -5.46 -10.51 24.25
N GLN A 312 -6.49 -10.23 23.45
CA GLN A 312 -7.82 -9.83 23.93
C GLN A 312 -8.89 -10.37 22.98
N THR A 313 -10.12 -10.62 23.44
CA THR A 313 -11.19 -10.94 22.49
C THR A 313 -11.64 -9.68 21.72
N LEU A 314 -12.22 -9.86 20.54
CA LEU A 314 -12.73 -8.75 19.71
C LEU A 314 -13.71 -7.85 20.48
N GLU A 315 -14.57 -8.44 21.33
CA GLU A 315 -15.53 -7.72 22.15
C GLU A 315 -14.88 -6.96 23.32
N GLN A 316 -13.67 -7.35 23.75
CA GLN A 316 -12.88 -6.63 24.75
C GLN A 316 -12.00 -5.52 24.15
N THR A 317 -11.85 -5.50 22.83
CA THR A 317 -10.95 -4.59 22.12
C THR A 317 -11.66 -3.26 21.83
N ALA A 318 -11.18 -2.18 22.44
CA ALA A 318 -11.66 -0.81 22.22
C ALA A 318 -11.09 -0.19 20.91
N ALA A 319 -11.29 -0.88 19.79
CA ALA A 319 -10.89 -0.47 18.45
C ALA A 319 -11.70 -1.21 17.36
N SER A 320 -11.73 -0.66 16.15
CA SER A 320 -12.31 -1.31 14.97
C SER A 320 -11.32 -2.31 14.37
N VAL A 321 -11.67 -3.60 14.40
CA VAL A 321 -10.78 -4.70 13.96
C VAL A 321 -11.52 -5.67 13.03
N SER A 322 -10.97 -5.90 11.84
CA SER A 322 -11.38 -7.01 10.97
C SER A 322 -10.49 -8.22 11.24
N VAL A 323 -11.04 -9.43 11.31
CA VAL A 323 -10.23 -10.66 11.47
C VAL A 323 -10.68 -11.73 10.46
N LEU A 324 -9.78 -12.13 9.58
CA LEU A 324 -10.00 -13.21 8.61
C LEU A 324 -9.32 -14.47 9.14
N ASN A 325 -10.07 -15.52 9.41
CA ASN A 325 -9.51 -16.80 9.82
C ASN A 325 -9.10 -17.65 8.59
N ALA A 326 -8.42 -18.78 8.83
CA ALA A 326 -7.98 -19.67 7.76
C ALA A 326 -9.11 -20.16 6.81
N ALA A 327 -10.34 -20.31 7.31
CA ALA A 327 -11.48 -20.72 6.48
C ALA A 327 -11.96 -19.57 5.57
N ASP A 328 -11.96 -18.34 6.07
CA ASP A 328 -12.23 -17.16 5.24
C ASP A 328 -11.14 -16.95 4.18
N VAL A 329 -9.87 -17.07 4.54
CA VAL A 329 -8.73 -17.01 3.60
C VAL A 329 -8.86 -18.07 2.49
N ALA A 330 -9.11 -19.33 2.86
CA ALA A 330 -9.16 -20.44 1.91
C ALA A 330 -10.41 -20.46 1.01
N SER A 331 -11.56 -19.94 1.49
CA SER A 331 -12.83 -19.93 0.75
C SER A 331 -13.03 -18.70 -0.13
N ARG A 332 -12.40 -17.56 0.21
CA ARG A 332 -12.40 -16.34 -0.61
C ARG A 332 -11.20 -16.25 -1.57
N GLY A 333 -10.36 -17.29 -1.63
CA GLY A 333 -9.22 -17.34 -2.55
C GLY A 333 -8.12 -16.32 -2.24
N ILE A 334 -7.94 -15.91 -0.98
CA ILE A 334 -6.92 -14.91 -0.58
C ILE A 334 -5.53 -15.54 -0.67
N ARG A 335 -4.69 -15.05 -1.60
CA ARG A 335 -3.33 -15.56 -1.91
C ARG A 335 -2.25 -14.50 -1.69
N THR A 336 -2.59 -13.22 -1.81
CA THR A 336 -1.66 -12.11 -1.62
C THR A 336 -2.33 -10.95 -0.87
N LEU A 337 -1.55 -9.94 -0.48
CA LEU A 337 -2.06 -8.77 0.25
C LEU A 337 -3.09 -7.96 -0.56
N GLU A 338 -2.96 -7.98 -1.89
CA GLU A 338 -3.85 -7.32 -2.85
C GLU A 338 -5.26 -7.94 -2.91
N ASP A 339 -5.47 -9.13 -2.33
CA ASP A 339 -6.79 -9.77 -2.24
C ASP A 339 -7.59 -9.27 -1.02
N LEU A 340 -6.93 -8.73 0.01
CA LEU A 340 -7.56 -8.24 1.24
C LEU A 340 -8.60 -7.12 1.05
N PRO A 341 -8.42 -6.12 0.15
CA PRO A 341 -9.39 -5.04 -0.07
C PRO A 341 -10.82 -5.50 -0.41
N ALA A 342 -10.98 -6.70 -0.98
CA ALA A 342 -12.30 -7.27 -1.27
C ALA A 342 -13.08 -7.67 0.00
N THR A 343 -12.43 -7.65 1.17
CA THR A 343 -12.92 -8.25 2.41
C THR A 343 -12.79 -7.36 3.65
N VAL A 344 -12.17 -6.18 3.53
CA VAL A 344 -11.92 -5.26 4.64
C VAL A 344 -12.45 -3.86 4.31
N PRO A 345 -13.38 -3.29 5.11
CA PRO A 345 -13.90 -1.93 4.88
C PRO A 345 -12.83 -0.86 4.88
N ASN A 346 -12.97 0.12 3.99
CA ASN A 346 -12.04 1.23 3.78
C ASN A 346 -10.57 0.84 3.52
N LEU A 347 -10.25 -0.45 3.31
CA LEU A 347 -8.96 -0.90 2.80
C LEU A 347 -8.96 -0.84 1.27
N ARG A 348 -7.86 -0.33 0.73
CA ARG A 348 -7.49 -0.44 -0.68
C ARG A 348 -6.00 -0.72 -0.77
N MET A 349 -5.67 -1.72 -1.56
CA MET A 349 -4.30 -2.04 -1.92
C MET A 349 -4.26 -2.18 -3.44
N SER A 350 -3.22 -1.63 -4.06
CA SER A 350 -2.89 -1.88 -5.46
C SER A 350 -1.40 -2.11 -5.55
N ASN A 351 -0.96 -3.10 -6.31
CA ASN A 351 0.41 -3.06 -6.78
C ASN A 351 0.60 -1.84 -7.72
N ALA A 352 1.83 -1.37 -7.86
CA ALA A 352 2.28 -0.52 -8.95
C ALA A 352 3.46 -1.23 -9.61
N LEU A 353 3.63 -1.04 -10.91
CA LEU A 353 4.78 -1.59 -11.63
C LEU A 353 4.86 -3.15 -11.53
N GLY A 354 3.79 -3.86 -11.20
CA GLY A 354 3.75 -5.34 -11.11
C GLY A 354 4.57 -5.98 -9.97
N ALA A 355 4.51 -7.32 -9.88
CA ALA A 355 5.39 -8.22 -9.11
C ALA A 355 5.90 -7.72 -7.73
N GLY A 356 5.01 -7.19 -6.89
CA GLY A 356 5.29 -6.83 -5.50
C GLY A 356 5.75 -5.40 -5.24
N THR A 357 5.73 -4.53 -6.26
CA THR A 357 5.63 -3.06 -6.14
C THR A 357 4.42 -2.57 -5.35
N LEU A 358 4.54 -1.96 -4.16
CA LEU A 358 3.41 -1.28 -3.53
C LEU A 358 3.05 -0.06 -4.35
N GLY A 359 1.82 0.03 -4.84
CA GLY A 359 1.33 1.21 -5.57
C GLY A 359 0.61 2.18 -4.67
N THR A 360 -0.41 1.67 -3.98
CA THR A 360 -1.13 2.39 -2.93
C THR A 360 -1.51 1.40 -1.84
N LEU A 361 -1.27 1.75 -0.59
CA LEU A 361 -1.95 1.21 0.59
C LEU A 361 -2.76 2.36 1.17
N VAL A 362 -4.08 2.22 1.16
CA VAL A 362 -5.00 3.15 1.81
C VAL A 362 -5.84 2.38 2.82
N LEU A 363 -5.90 2.89 4.05
CA LEU A 363 -6.81 2.43 5.09
C LEU A 363 -7.49 3.65 5.71
N ARG A 364 -8.83 3.66 5.80
CA ARG A 364 -9.61 4.83 6.27
C ARG A 364 -9.32 6.12 5.50
N GLY A 365 -9.00 6.03 4.21
CA GLY A 365 -8.64 7.19 3.39
C GLY A 365 -7.24 7.76 3.65
N LEU A 366 -6.56 7.38 4.75
CA LEU A 366 -5.12 7.61 4.92
C LEU A 366 -4.35 6.61 4.07
N GLY A 367 -3.25 7.03 3.47
CA GLY A 367 -2.46 6.17 2.60
C GLY A 367 -1.28 6.91 2.00
N ASN A 368 -0.42 6.19 1.29
CA ASN A 368 0.65 6.79 0.49
C ASN A 368 0.10 7.33 -0.85
N GLY A 369 0.55 8.51 -1.27
CA GLY A 369 0.31 9.03 -2.62
C GLY A 369 1.14 8.28 -3.68
N PRO A 370 0.84 8.39 -4.98
CA PRO A 370 1.65 7.76 -6.03
C PRO A 370 3.09 8.30 -6.00
N GLY A 371 4.07 7.47 -5.63
CA GLY A 371 5.47 7.89 -5.43
C GLY A 371 5.86 8.23 -3.99
N SER A 372 4.92 8.22 -3.04
CA SER A 372 5.22 8.21 -1.60
C SER A 372 5.56 6.78 -1.19
N TRP A 373 6.75 6.57 -0.63
CA TRP A 373 7.25 5.22 -0.33
C TRP A 373 6.76 4.65 0.98
N ASP A 374 6.71 5.49 2.02
CA ASP A 374 6.33 5.06 3.35
C ASP A 374 4.81 4.83 3.43
N PRO A 375 4.34 3.60 3.73
CA PRO A 375 2.93 3.29 3.85
C PRO A 375 2.33 3.95 5.10
N ALA A 376 1.04 4.28 5.06
CA ALA A 376 0.34 4.87 6.20
C ALA A 376 -0.19 3.83 7.22
N ALA A 377 -0.22 2.55 6.84
CA ALA A 377 -0.51 1.43 7.73
C ALA A 377 0.64 0.44 7.69
N THR A 378 0.96 -0.14 8.85
CA THR A 378 2.08 -1.06 9.00
C THR A 378 1.62 -2.49 8.74
N ILE A 379 2.41 -3.25 7.98
CA ILE A 379 2.17 -4.68 7.72
C ILE A 379 3.17 -5.49 8.54
N TYR A 380 2.68 -6.50 9.27
CA TYR A 380 3.48 -7.54 9.91
C TYR A 380 3.18 -8.90 9.30
N VAL A 381 4.22 -9.68 9.02
CA VAL A 381 4.13 -11.11 8.70
C VAL A 381 5.03 -11.84 9.68
N ASP A 382 4.46 -12.64 10.58
CA ASP A 382 5.19 -13.39 11.62
C ASP A 382 6.23 -12.53 12.39
N ASP A 383 5.78 -11.37 12.88
CA ASP A 383 6.56 -10.32 13.58
C ASP A 383 7.61 -9.57 12.76
N VAL A 384 7.77 -9.87 11.48
CA VAL A 384 8.61 -9.11 10.56
C VAL A 384 7.80 -7.93 10.00
N PRO A 385 8.27 -6.67 10.10
CA PRO A 385 7.64 -5.54 9.41
C PRO A 385 7.88 -5.61 7.88
N PHE A 386 6.82 -5.39 7.10
CA PHE A 386 6.78 -5.36 5.63
C PHE A 386 6.43 -3.96 5.10
N ASN A 387 7.03 -2.92 5.70
CA ASN A 387 6.71 -1.51 5.44
C ASN A 387 7.48 -0.87 4.27
N ASP A 388 8.11 -1.66 3.40
CA ASP A 388 8.93 -1.12 2.31
C ASP A 388 8.09 -1.04 1.02
N PHE A 389 8.07 0.13 0.37
CA PHE A 389 7.38 0.33 -0.91
C PHE A 389 7.70 -0.75 -1.95
N PHE A 390 8.98 -1.09 -2.12
CA PHE A 390 9.43 -2.01 -3.17
C PHE A 390 9.22 -3.49 -2.84
N GLY A 391 9.08 -3.84 -1.55
CA GLY A 391 9.12 -5.20 -1.04
C GLY A 391 8.08 -5.52 0.02
N TYR A 392 6.87 -4.96 -0.10
CA TYR A 392 5.73 -5.23 0.80
C TYR A 392 5.09 -6.61 0.55
N ALA A 393 5.21 -7.14 -0.67
CA ALA A 393 4.41 -8.29 -1.08
C ALA A 393 4.84 -9.58 -0.38
N ALA A 394 3.86 -10.25 0.22
CA ALA A 394 4.00 -11.55 0.84
C ALA A 394 2.95 -12.52 0.27
N SER A 395 3.40 -13.67 -0.22
CA SER A 395 2.55 -14.79 -0.61
C SER A 395 1.92 -15.40 0.64
N LEU A 396 0.59 -15.52 0.63
CA LEU A 396 -0.22 -16.03 1.73
C LEU A 396 -0.53 -17.52 1.50
N PHE A 397 0.04 -18.36 2.35
CA PHE A 397 -0.16 -19.81 2.38
C PHE A 397 0.00 -20.33 3.82
N ASP A 398 -0.75 -21.37 4.19
CA ASP A 398 -0.82 -21.93 5.56
C ASP A 398 -0.95 -20.83 6.64
N VAL A 399 -1.83 -19.87 6.37
CA VAL A 399 -2.21 -18.77 7.26
C VAL A 399 -3.18 -19.29 8.34
N ASP A 400 -2.98 -18.86 9.58
CA ASP A 400 -3.91 -19.07 10.68
C ASP A 400 -4.99 -17.98 10.67
N ARG A 401 -4.55 -16.71 10.67
CA ARG A 401 -5.42 -15.53 10.66
C ARG A 401 -4.71 -14.29 10.11
N ILE A 402 -5.52 -13.30 9.73
CA ILE A 402 -5.13 -11.94 9.35
C ILE A 402 -5.97 -10.98 10.18
N GLU A 403 -5.31 -10.15 10.99
CA GLU A 403 -5.94 -9.12 11.83
C GLU A 403 -5.68 -7.74 11.21
N VAL A 404 -6.73 -6.93 11.00
CA VAL A 404 -6.61 -5.55 10.50
C VAL A 404 -7.20 -4.57 11.51
N LEU A 405 -6.33 -3.92 12.25
CA LEU A 405 -6.65 -2.84 13.20
C LEU A 405 -6.74 -1.53 12.41
N ARG A 406 -7.91 -0.89 12.44
CA ARG A 406 -8.15 0.38 11.73
C ARG A 406 -8.00 1.57 12.66
N GLY A 407 -7.54 2.70 12.12
CA GLY A 407 -7.24 3.91 12.88
C GLY A 407 -5.86 3.87 13.56
N PRO A 408 -5.40 5.00 14.12
CA PRO A 408 -4.01 5.13 14.59
C PRO A 408 -3.64 4.12 15.68
N GLN A 409 -2.63 3.29 15.41
CA GLN A 409 -2.00 2.39 16.39
C GLN A 409 -0.58 2.85 16.78
N GLY A 410 -0.26 4.13 16.53
CA GLY A 410 1.06 4.71 16.76
C GLY A 410 1.60 4.52 18.18
N THR A 411 0.74 4.46 19.21
CA THR A 411 1.15 4.19 20.59
C THR A 411 1.81 2.81 20.79
N LEU A 412 1.42 1.77 20.06
CA LEU A 412 2.00 0.43 20.20
C LEU A 412 3.04 0.08 19.11
N TYR A 413 2.90 0.71 17.93
CA TYR A 413 3.68 0.35 16.74
C TYR A 413 4.62 1.46 16.24
N GLY A 414 4.34 2.73 16.53
CA GLY A 414 5.17 3.86 16.13
C GLY A 414 4.75 4.58 14.86
N GLY A 415 5.71 5.13 14.14
CA GLY A 415 5.51 5.68 12.80
C GLY A 415 4.97 4.65 11.80
N PHE A 416 4.32 5.13 10.73
CA PHE A 416 3.75 4.30 9.66
C PHE A 416 2.54 3.43 10.11
N ALA A 417 1.98 3.73 11.28
CA ALA A 417 0.80 3.08 11.85
C ALA A 417 -0.34 4.08 12.14
N GLU A 418 -0.35 5.22 11.44
CA GLU A 418 -1.39 6.26 11.60
C GLU A 418 -2.74 5.88 10.99
N ALA A 419 -2.76 5.04 9.96
CA ALA A 419 -3.99 4.53 9.33
C ALA A 419 -4.46 3.20 9.95
N GLY A 420 -3.52 2.41 10.48
CA GLY A 420 -3.78 1.11 11.09
C GLY A 420 -2.61 0.14 11.04
N VAL A 421 -2.90 -1.13 11.31
CA VAL A 421 -1.96 -2.26 11.26
C VAL A 421 -2.63 -3.46 10.63
N ILE A 422 -1.91 -4.17 9.77
CA ILE A 422 -2.27 -5.47 9.19
C ILE A 422 -1.30 -6.51 9.77
N ASP A 423 -1.73 -7.37 10.68
CA ASP A 423 -0.91 -8.43 11.30
C ASP A 423 -1.32 -9.79 10.74
N ILE A 424 -0.38 -10.46 10.07
CA ILE A 424 -0.59 -11.75 9.42
C ILE A 424 0.16 -12.82 10.22
N ARG A 425 -0.59 -13.85 10.60
CA ARG A 425 -0.10 -14.94 11.43
C ARG A 425 -0.18 -16.25 10.69
N SER A 426 0.98 -16.83 10.47
CA SER A 426 1.13 -18.19 9.97
C SER A 426 0.71 -19.22 11.00
N ARG A 427 0.27 -20.39 10.52
CA ARG A 427 -0.17 -21.47 11.41
C ARG A 427 1.02 -22.20 12.03
N LEU A 428 1.19 -22.04 13.34
CA LEU A 428 2.30 -22.61 14.09
C LEU A 428 2.28 -24.16 14.12
N PRO A 429 3.45 -24.81 14.25
CA PRO A 429 3.57 -26.24 14.49
C PRO A 429 2.77 -26.72 15.71
N GLY A 430 1.94 -27.74 15.54
CA GLY A 430 1.08 -28.30 16.60
C GLY A 430 1.76 -29.39 17.44
N ASP A 431 1.05 -29.85 18.48
CA ASP A 431 1.44 -31.02 19.29
C ASP A 431 1.13 -32.37 18.59
N THR A 432 0.46 -32.33 17.43
CA THR A 432 0.19 -33.50 16.57
C THR A 432 0.84 -33.31 15.20
N LEU A 433 1.15 -34.41 14.51
CA LEU A 433 1.43 -34.36 13.07
C LEU A 433 0.17 -33.85 12.35
N ARG A 434 0.35 -32.90 11.43
CA ARG A 434 -0.69 -32.38 10.53
C ARG A 434 -0.04 -31.87 9.25
N GLY A 435 -0.71 -32.02 8.12
CA GLY A 435 -0.25 -31.53 6.83
C GLY A 435 -1.36 -31.38 5.81
N PHE A 436 -0.99 -30.79 4.67
CA PHE A 436 -1.81 -30.83 3.48
C PHE A 436 -0.96 -30.75 2.22
N GLY A 437 -1.46 -31.35 1.14
CA GLY A 437 -1.04 -31.09 -0.23
C GLY A 437 -2.21 -30.50 -1.02
N GLU A 438 -1.95 -29.46 -1.81
CA GLU A 438 -2.95 -28.74 -2.59
C GLU A 438 -2.40 -28.44 -3.99
N LEU A 439 -3.18 -28.81 -5.02
CA LEU A 439 -2.92 -28.52 -6.42
C LEU A 439 -4.09 -27.72 -6.98
N GLU A 440 -3.81 -26.69 -7.75
CA GLU A 440 -4.80 -25.87 -8.44
C GLU A 440 -4.38 -25.67 -9.90
N ALA A 441 -5.32 -25.84 -10.82
CA ALA A 441 -5.14 -25.57 -12.25
C ALA A 441 -6.27 -24.69 -12.76
N GLY A 442 -5.99 -23.78 -13.69
CA GLY A 442 -6.99 -22.83 -14.19
C GLY A 442 -6.66 -22.15 -15.51
N THR A 443 -7.49 -21.17 -15.86
CA THR A 443 -7.35 -20.34 -17.07
C THR A 443 -6.01 -19.60 -17.11
N ARG A 444 -5.47 -19.36 -18.32
CA ARG A 444 -4.19 -18.64 -18.57
C ARG A 444 -2.98 -19.35 -17.94
N GLY A 445 -2.83 -20.64 -18.23
CA GLY A 445 -1.67 -21.43 -17.79
C GLY A 445 -1.54 -21.58 -16.27
N LEU A 446 -2.53 -21.13 -15.47
CA LEU A 446 -2.46 -21.15 -14.02
C LEU A 446 -2.27 -22.58 -13.54
N PHE A 447 -1.13 -22.82 -12.90
CA PHE A 447 -0.83 -24.01 -12.14
C PHE A 447 -0.18 -23.60 -10.83
N ARG A 448 -0.80 -23.95 -9.71
CA ARG A 448 -0.31 -23.68 -8.36
C ARG A 448 -0.22 -24.98 -7.58
N SER A 449 0.88 -25.13 -6.85
CA SER A 449 1.03 -26.13 -5.80
C SER A 449 1.24 -25.43 -4.47
N THR A 450 0.63 -25.97 -3.40
CA THR A 450 0.83 -25.51 -2.03
C THR A 450 0.91 -26.72 -1.11
N PHE A 451 1.82 -26.71 -0.16
CA PHE A 451 1.93 -27.76 0.85
C PHE A 451 2.18 -27.18 2.24
N SER A 452 1.82 -27.95 3.25
CA SER A 452 2.26 -27.74 4.63
C SER A 452 2.47 -29.10 5.30
N LEU A 453 3.46 -29.19 6.17
CA LEU A 453 3.70 -30.31 7.06
C LEU A 453 4.25 -29.77 8.39
N SER A 454 3.65 -30.16 9.50
CA SER A 454 4.12 -29.74 10.82
C SER A 454 3.76 -30.73 11.91
N GLY A 455 4.53 -30.75 13.00
CA GLY A 455 4.23 -31.57 14.15
C GLY A 455 5.35 -31.60 15.19
N PRO A 456 5.20 -32.43 16.24
CA PRO A 456 6.22 -32.65 17.25
C PRO A 456 7.41 -33.43 16.68
N VAL A 457 8.61 -33.00 17.04
CA VAL A 457 9.88 -33.73 16.80
C VAL A 457 10.45 -34.27 18.11
N LEU A 458 10.28 -33.53 19.20
CA LEU A 458 10.62 -33.97 20.57
C LEU A 458 9.45 -33.64 21.50
N GLY A 459 8.33 -34.33 21.31
CA GLY A 459 7.08 -34.04 22.02
C GLY A 459 6.69 -32.56 21.92
N ARG A 460 6.32 -31.97 23.06
CA ARG A 460 5.98 -30.53 23.15
C ARG A 460 7.22 -29.61 23.14
N THR A 461 8.39 -30.15 23.47
CA THR A 461 9.66 -29.41 23.62
C THR A 461 10.19 -28.86 22.31
N LEU A 462 10.07 -29.61 21.21
CA LEU A 462 10.43 -29.13 19.88
C LEU A 462 9.37 -29.56 18.87
N ARG A 463 8.72 -28.57 18.25
CA ARG A 463 7.76 -28.75 17.15
C ARG A 463 8.29 -28.03 15.91
N LEU A 464 8.29 -28.70 14.77
CA LEU A 464 8.76 -28.14 13.50
C LEU A 464 7.62 -28.04 12.49
N GLY A 465 7.71 -27.09 11.58
CA GLY A 465 6.81 -26.95 10.45
C GLY A 465 7.52 -26.44 9.21
N ILE A 466 7.07 -26.90 8.05
CA ILE A 466 7.49 -26.45 6.74
C ILE A 466 6.24 -26.28 5.87
N ALA A 467 6.11 -25.13 5.23
CA ALA A 467 5.03 -24.85 4.29
C ALA A 467 5.60 -24.12 3.08
N GLY A 468 5.01 -24.31 1.91
CA GLY A 468 5.48 -23.64 0.70
C GLY A 468 4.41 -23.59 -0.38
N THR A 469 4.62 -22.70 -1.34
CA THR A 469 3.77 -22.56 -2.53
C THR A 469 4.63 -22.27 -3.75
N ALA A 470 4.23 -22.76 -4.91
CA ALA A 470 4.81 -22.42 -6.20
C ALA A 470 3.68 -22.27 -7.22
N GLU A 471 3.69 -21.18 -7.97
CA GLU A 471 2.68 -20.81 -8.96
C GLU A 471 3.35 -20.40 -10.28
N THR A 472 2.76 -20.85 -11.38
CA THR A 472 3.05 -20.38 -12.74
C THR A 472 1.75 -20.00 -13.41
N ALA A 473 1.69 -18.87 -14.12
CA ALA A 473 0.55 -18.44 -14.92
C ALA A 473 1.02 -17.55 -16.08
N ASP A 474 0.24 -17.48 -17.16
CA ASP A 474 0.42 -16.46 -18.18
C ASP A 474 -0.14 -15.13 -17.65
N SER A 475 0.47 -14.00 -18.00
CA SER A 475 -0.09 -12.70 -17.63
C SER A 475 -1.54 -12.56 -18.12
N PRO A 476 -2.44 -11.93 -17.32
CA PRO A 476 -3.77 -11.57 -17.78
C PRO A 476 -3.76 -10.63 -19.00
N ILE A 477 -2.66 -9.91 -19.21
CA ILE A 477 -2.49 -8.88 -20.21
C ILE A 477 -1.62 -9.40 -21.36
N ARG A 478 -2.06 -9.11 -22.59
CA ARG A 478 -1.33 -9.43 -23.81
C ARG A 478 -0.69 -8.16 -24.37
N ASN A 479 0.56 -8.24 -24.80
CA ASN A 479 1.18 -7.19 -25.59
C ASN A 479 0.89 -7.43 -27.08
N VAL A 480 0.28 -6.46 -27.76
CA VAL A 480 -0.12 -6.61 -29.18
C VAL A 480 1.03 -6.40 -30.15
N VAL A 481 2.15 -5.82 -29.70
CA VAL A 481 3.35 -5.52 -30.51
C VAL A 481 4.21 -6.76 -30.69
N THR A 482 4.53 -7.41 -29.57
CA THR A 482 5.27 -8.68 -29.47
C THR A 482 4.37 -9.89 -29.72
N GLY A 483 3.08 -9.76 -29.43
CA GLY A 483 2.05 -10.78 -29.61
C GLY A 483 1.88 -11.75 -28.44
N ASP A 484 2.72 -11.64 -27.41
CA ASP A 484 2.84 -12.58 -26.29
C ASP A 484 1.96 -12.22 -25.07
N ARG A 485 1.85 -13.19 -24.15
CA ARG A 485 1.43 -12.99 -22.77
C ARG A 485 2.62 -13.38 -21.90
N PRO A 486 3.37 -12.41 -21.37
CA PRO A 486 4.55 -12.71 -20.58
C PRO A 486 4.22 -13.55 -19.35
N ASP A 487 5.14 -14.43 -18.94
CA ASP A 487 4.86 -15.33 -17.84
C ASP A 487 4.97 -14.64 -16.47
N GLN A 488 4.28 -15.24 -15.51
CA GLN A 488 4.33 -14.91 -14.09
C GLN A 488 4.69 -16.17 -13.32
N ARG A 489 5.70 -16.08 -12.46
CA ARG A 489 6.12 -17.18 -11.59
C ARG A 489 6.29 -16.67 -10.16
N SER A 490 5.72 -17.38 -9.19
CA SER A 490 5.98 -17.14 -7.78
C SER A 490 6.38 -18.42 -7.07
N GLY A 491 7.23 -18.29 -6.06
CA GLY A 491 7.61 -19.39 -5.19
C GLY A 491 7.94 -18.86 -3.81
N ALA A 492 7.43 -19.50 -2.77
CA ALA A 492 7.73 -19.15 -1.39
C ALA A 492 7.82 -20.39 -0.49
N LEU A 493 8.68 -20.31 0.52
CA LEU A 493 8.93 -21.36 1.50
C LEU A 493 9.03 -20.73 2.89
N ARG A 494 8.34 -21.32 3.85
CA ARG A 494 8.36 -20.97 5.28
C ARG A 494 8.78 -22.20 6.09
N VAL A 495 9.75 -22.01 6.97
CA VAL A 495 10.17 -23.00 7.98
C VAL A 495 9.97 -22.37 9.36
N GLN A 496 9.36 -23.12 10.27
CA GLN A 496 9.10 -22.69 11.64
C GLN A 496 9.56 -23.75 12.65
N ALA A 497 10.16 -23.29 13.73
CA ALA A 497 10.56 -24.12 14.86
C ALA A 497 10.06 -23.48 16.16
N VAL A 498 9.27 -24.23 16.93
CA VAL A 498 8.83 -23.84 18.28
C VAL A 498 9.58 -24.70 19.28
N PHE A 499 10.41 -24.06 20.09
CA PHE A 499 11.18 -24.66 21.17
C PHE A 499 10.60 -24.24 22.52
N ALA A 500 9.96 -25.17 23.23
CA ALA A 500 9.26 -24.94 24.49
C ALA A 500 9.71 -25.96 25.56
N PRO A 501 10.96 -25.87 26.06
CA PRO A 501 11.54 -26.82 27.02
C PRO A 501 10.87 -26.81 28.39
N THR A 502 10.14 -25.75 28.74
CA THR A 502 9.32 -25.66 29.95
C THR A 502 8.01 -24.91 29.62
N PRO A 503 6.93 -25.05 30.41
CA PRO A 503 5.72 -24.26 30.21
C PRO A 503 5.96 -22.74 30.30
N ALA A 504 6.98 -22.34 31.05
CA ALA A 504 7.35 -20.95 31.30
C ALA A 504 8.24 -20.33 30.20
N PHE A 505 8.72 -21.08 29.21
CA PHE A 505 9.58 -20.54 28.16
C PHE A 505 9.25 -21.12 26.78
N GLU A 506 9.09 -20.25 25.79
CA GLU A 506 8.82 -20.60 24.40
C GLU A 506 9.63 -19.70 23.45
N ALA A 507 10.38 -20.31 22.54
CA ALA A 507 11.06 -19.63 21.45
C ALA A 507 10.50 -20.08 20.10
N LEU A 508 10.03 -19.13 19.28
CA LEU A 508 9.58 -19.33 17.90
C LEU A 508 10.63 -18.74 16.96
N LEU A 509 11.25 -19.59 16.15
CA LEU A 509 12.02 -19.19 14.97
C LEU A 509 11.14 -19.35 13.73
N THR A 510 11.03 -18.30 12.92
CA THR A 510 10.45 -18.34 11.57
C THR A 510 11.51 -17.91 10.55
N VAL A 511 11.64 -18.68 9.46
CA VAL A 511 12.44 -18.33 8.28
C VAL A 511 11.52 -18.39 7.07
N PHE A 512 11.49 -17.32 6.28
CA PHE A 512 10.65 -17.20 5.10
C PHE A 512 11.46 -16.66 3.92
N GLU A 513 11.40 -17.38 2.80
CA GLU A 513 12.05 -17.05 1.54
C GLU A 513 10.99 -16.99 0.44
N GLN A 514 11.02 -15.94 -0.39
CA GLN A 514 10.09 -15.74 -1.50
C GLN A 514 10.83 -15.22 -2.73
N ARG A 515 10.38 -15.66 -3.90
CA ARG A 515 10.78 -15.15 -5.22
C ARG A 515 9.54 -14.91 -6.08
N LEU A 516 9.38 -13.71 -6.61
CA LEU A 516 8.41 -13.38 -7.64
C LEU A 516 9.16 -13.04 -8.93
N ARG A 517 8.63 -13.44 -10.08
CA ARG A 517 9.14 -13.16 -11.43
C ARG A 517 7.97 -12.81 -12.35
N HIS A 518 8.17 -11.83 -13.23
CA HIS A 518 7.19 -11.41 -14.21
C HIS A 518 7.89 -10.86 -15.45
N GLU A 519 7.66 -11.46 -16.63
CA GLU A 519 8.44 -11.19 -17.85
C GLU A 519 7.93 -9.99 -18.69
N ASP A 520 7.32 -8.97 -18.06
CA ASP A 520 6.85 -7.75 -18.77
C ASP A 520 7.28 -6.43 -18.11
N GLY A 521 7.95 -6.50 -16.95
CA GLY A 521 8.38 -5.31 -16.22
C GLY A 521 7.26 -4.59 -15.48
N THR A 522 6.28 -4.03 -16.20
CA THR A 522 5.18 -3.24 -15.63
C THR A 522 3.94 -3.29 -16.52
N GLN A 523 2.75 -3.37 -15.91
CA GLN A 523 1.50 -3.58 -16.65
C GLN A 523 0.42 -2.54 -16.29
N TYR A 524 0.56 -1.31 -16.81
CA TYR A 524 -0.54 -0.34 -16.81
C TYR A 524 -1.32 -0.40 -18.13
N LEU A 525 -2.64 -0.26 -18.04
CA LEU A 525 -3.51 -0.14 -19.22
C LEU A 525 -4.08 1.28 -19.34
N PRO A 526 -4.39 1.74 -20.56
CA PRO A 526 -5.03 3.04 -20.78
C PRO A 526 -6.46 3.05 -20.22
N LEU A 527 -6.76 4.03 -19.35
CA LEU A 527 -8.12 4.28 -18.87
C LEU A 527 -9.02 4.83 -19.98
N ASP A 528 -8.44 5.67 -20.85
CA ASP A 528 -9.07 6.14 -22.08
C ASP A 528 -8.43 5.43 -23.28
N ARG A 529 -8.91 4.22 -23.55
CA ARG A 529 -8.45 3.38 -24.65
C ARG A 529 -8.72 3.98 -26.03
N GLN A 530 -9.79 4.76 -26.19
CA GLN A 530 -10.09 5.41 -27.47
C GLN A 530 -9.03 6.49 -27.76
N ARG A 531 -8.71 7.33 -26.76
CA ARG A 531 -7.63 8.31 -26.88
C ARG A 531 -6.28 7.63 -27.08
N TYR A 532 -5.97 6.57 -26.33
CA TYR A 532 -4.74 5.80 -26.51
C TYR A 532 -4.60 5.24 -27.94
N ASN A 533 -5.62 4.53 -28.44
CA ASN A 533 -5.59 4.00 -29.81
C ASN A 533 -5.51 5.10 -30.87
N SER A 534 -6.08 6.29 -30.63
CA SER A 534 -5.90 7.45 -31.53
C SER A 534 -4.47 8.01 -31.53
N VAL A 535 -3.78 7.90 -30.39
CA VAL A 535 -2.36 8.29 -30.26
C VAL A 535 -1.47 7.27 -30.96
N ILE A 536 -1.64 5.97 -30.69
CA ILE A 536 -0.75 4.92 -31.22
C ILE A 536 -1.05 4.51 -32.66
N ALA A 537 -2.14 4.99 -33.27
CA ALA A 537 -2.55 4.68 -34.63
C ALA A 537 -1.42 4.73 -35.71
N PRO A 538 -0.45 5.66 -35.69
CA PRO A 538 0.65 5.67 -36.65
C PRO A 538 1.56 4.43 -36.62
N SER A 539 1.54 3.65 -35.53
CA SER A 539 2.28 2.37 -35.42
C SER A 539 1.61 1.21 -36.16
N GLY A 540 0.33 1.36 -36.56
CA GLY A 540 -0.50 0.26 -37.06
C GLY A 540 -1.10 -0.65 -35.99
N PHE A 541 -0.74 -0.48 -34.71
CA PHE A 541 -1.32 -1.24 -33.59
C PHE A 541 -2.55 -0.55 -32.99
N SER A 542 -3.40 -1.36 -32.36
CA SER A 542 -4.55 -0.92 -31.56
C SER A 542 -4.77 -1.93 -30.44
N THR A 543 -5.14 -1.47 -29.25
CA THR A 543 -5.38 -2.32 -28.08
C THR A 543 -6.88 -2.58 -27.86
N GLY A 544 -7.22 -3.81 -27.47
CA GLY A 544 -8.51 -4.20 -26.92
C GLY A 544 -8.52 -4.23 -25.38
N ARG A 545 -9.50 -4.94 -24.82
CA ARG A 545 -9.57 -5.24 -23.37
C ARG A 545 -8.42 -6.15 -22.96
N PHE A 546 -7.80 -5.90 -21.81
CA PHE A 546 -6.64 -6.67 -21.32
C PHE A 546 -5.47 -6.74 -22.32
N GLU A 547 -5.29 -5.67 -23.10
CA GLU A 547 -4.20 -5.52 -24.05
C GLU A 547 -3.45 -4.19 -23.83
N LEU A 548 -2.14 -4.24 -24.01
CA LEU A 548 -1.24 -3.08 -24.06
C LEU A 548 -0.42 -3.13 -25.36
N ALA A 549 0.28 -2.04 -25.71
CA ALA A 549 1.16 -1.98 -26.86
C ALA A 549 2.50 -1.36 -26.46
N ASN A 550 3.43 -2.18 -25.99
CA ASN A 550 4.77 -1.76 -25.58
C ASN A 550 5.79 -2.27 -26.60
N ASP A 551 6.74 -1.44 -27.05
CA ASP A 551 7.79 -1.90 -27.99
C ASP A 551 8.98 -2.60 -27.29
N PHE A 552 8.99 -2.61 -25.96
CA PHE A 552 9.99 -3.28 -25.14
C PHE A 552 9.37 -4.25 -24.11
N THR A 553 9.73 -5.53 -24.22
CA THR A 553 9.41 -6.56 -23.21
C THR A 553 10.29 -6.35 -21.97
N GLY A 554 9.68 -5.92 -20.87
CA GLY A 554 10.35 -5.74 -19.60
C GLY A 554 10.62 -7.05 -18.85
N TYR A 555 11.14 -6.95 -17.63
CA TYR A 555 11.05 -8.01 -16.63
C TYR A 555 11.03 -7.42 -15.22
N ARG A 556 10.52 -8.16 -14.24
CA ARG A 556 10.56 -7.77 -12.84
C ARG A 556 10.78 -8.95 -11.93
N GLU A 557 11.71 -8.78 -11.00
CA GLU A 557 11.98 -9.73 -9.94
C GLU A 557 11.67 -9.10 -8.56
N ALA A 558 11.30 -9.94 -7.60
CA ALA A 558 11.18 -9.56 -6.20
C ALA A 558 11.59 -10.75 -5.32
N ASP A 559 12.82 -10.71 -4.80
CA ASP A 559 13.36 -11.71 -3.88
C ASP A 559 13.32 -11.16 -2.46
N THR A 560 12.64 -11.89 -1.56
CA THR A 560 12.53 -11.53 -0.14
C THR A 560 13.05 -12.68 0.73
N SER A 561 14.00 -12.38 1.60
CA SER A 561 14.50 -13.27 2.64
C SER A 561 14.21 -12.65 3.99
N SER A 562 13.58 -13.39 4.90
CA SER A 562 13.25 -12.89 6.24
C SER A 562 13.41 -13.96 7.31
N GLN A 563 13.80 -13.50 8.49
CA GLN A 563 14.05 -14.30 9.68
C GLN A 563 13.46 -13.57 10.89
N SER A 564 12.68 -14.25 11.74
CA SER A 564 12.26 -13.73 13.04
C SER A 564 12.50 -14.76 14.14
N LEU A 565 12.99 -14.30 15.28
CA LEU A 565 13.09 -15.04 16.53
C LEU A 565 12.27 -14.29 17.58
N ARG A 566 11.19 -14.91 18.05
CA ARG A 566 10.43 -14.46 19.22
C ARG A 566 10.76 -15.37 20.40
N ALA A 567 11.18 -14.81 21.53
CA ALA A 567 11.28 -15.53 22.80
C ALA A 567 10.25 -14.97 23.79
N THR A 568 9.50 -15.85 24.42
CA THR A 568 8.48 -15.53 25.43
C THR A 568 8.84 -16.26 26.71
N TRP A 569 9.03 -15.50 27.79
CA TRP A 569 9.14 -16.01 29.15
C TRP A 569 7.88 -15.64 29.94
N ARG A 570 7.20 -16.64 30.49
CA ARG A 570 5.93 -16.47 31.21
C ARG A 570 6.20 -16.57 32.72
N ALA A 571 5.90 -15.51 33.46
CA ALA A 571 5.99 -15.48 34.93
C ALA A 571 4.60 -15.25 35.55
N PRO A 572 4.38 -15.58 36.85
CA PRO A 572 3.05 -15.55 37.46
C PRO A 572 2.33 -14.19 37.49
N ALA A 573 3.04 -13.08 37.22
CA ALA A 573 2.49 -11.72 37.22
C ALA A 573 2.63 -10.99 35.87
N PHE A 574 3.58 -11.40 35.02
CA PHE A 574 3.83 -10.79 33.72
C PHE A 574 4.57 -11.75 32.77
N ASP A 575 4.33 -11.60 31.47
CA ASP A 575 5.17 -12.20 30.43
C ASP A 575 6.23 -11.19 29.99
N VAL A 576 7.40 -11.69 29.58
CA VAL A 576 8.42 -10.94 28.84
C VAL A 576 8.52 -11.51 27.44
N VAL A 577 8.37 -10.65 26.43
CA VAL A 577 8.48 -11.00 25.01
C VAL A 577 9.63 -10.22 24.39
N ALA A 578 10.61 -10.95 23.85
CA ALA A 578 11.68 -10.40 23.03
C ALA A 578 11.48 -10.84 21.58
N ILE A 579 11.63 -9.92 20.63
CA ILE A 579 11.55 -10.17 19.19
C ILE A 579 12.82 -9.62 18.55
N ALA A 580 13.48 -10.44 17.74
CA ALA A 580 14.53 -10.02 16.83
C ALA A 580 14.19 -10.49 15.42
N ALA A 581 14.13 -9.58 14.46
CA ALA A 581 13.86 -9.90 13.07
C ALA A 581 14.82 -9.19 12.11
N ARG A 582 15.06 -9.84 10.98
CA ARG A 582 15.83 -9.34 9.84
C ARG A 582 15.08 -9.66 8.56
N ARG A 583 15.04 -8.72 7.62
CA ARG A 583 14.44 -8.89 6.30
C ARG A 583 15.30 -8.21 5.25
N THR A 584 15.53 -8.88 4.14
CA THR A 584 16.21 -8.28 2.97
C THR A 584 15.38 -8.48 1.73
N PHE A 585 15.28 -7.43 0.93
CA PHE A 585 14.61 -7.42 -0.36
C PHE A 585 15.62 -7.11 -1.47
N LYS A 586 15.45 -7.74 -2.63
CA LYS A 586 16.12 -7.37 -3.90
C LYS A 586 15.10 -7.39 -5.02
N GLY A 587 14.98 -6.30 -5.75
CA GLY A 587 14.01 -6.18 -6.85
C GLY A 587 14.57 -5.42 -8.05
N PRO A 588 15.37 -6.08 -8.91
CA PRO A 588 15.66 -5.59 -10.25
C PRO A 588 14.42 -5.67 -11.14
N TYR A 589 14.21 -4.64 -11.96
CA TYR A 589 13.14 -4.55 -12.93
C TYR A 589 13.53 -3.64 -14.08
N VAL A 590 13.06 -3.99 -15.27
CA VAL A 590 13.25 -3.22 -16.50
C VAL A 590 11.90 -3.10 -17.17
N PHE A 591 11.53 -1.93 -17.66
CA PHE A 591 10.23 -1.72 -18.30
C PHE A 591 10.25 -0.62 -19.37
N ASP A 592 9.29 -0.74 -20.29
CA ASP A 592 8.90 0.31 -21.22
C ASP A 592 8.29 1.49 -20.43
N PHE A 593 8.95 2.64 -20.49
CA PHE A 593 8.60 3.84 -19.74
C PHE A 593 7.58 4.74 -20.47
N ASP A 594 7.47 4.65 -21.80
CA ASP A 594 6.48 5.40 -22.58
C ASP A 594 5.27 4.57 -23.04
N TYR A 595 5.20 3.29 -22.67
CA TYR A 595 4.01 2.41 -22.73
C TYR A 595 3.33 2.44 -24.10
N THR A 596 4.12 2.42 -25.16
CA THR A 596 3.69 2.81 -26.51
C THR A 596 4.53 2.10 -27.57
N PRO A 597 3.96 1.76 -28.74
CA PRO A 597 4.71 1.22 -29.87
C PRO A 597 5.38 2.31 -30.73
N LEU A 598 5.30 3.57 -30.29
CA LEU A 598 5.80 4.73 -31.04
C LEU A 598 7.12 5.20 -30.48
N ALA A 599 8.16 5.26 -31.32
CA ALA A 599 9.37 6.00 -30.98
C ALA A 599 9.03 7.45 -30.59
N ALA A 600 9.66 7.91 -29.49
CA ALA A 600 9.52 9.24 -28.89
C ALA A 600 9.27 10.38 -29.92
N PRO A 601 8.07 11.01 -29.91
CA PRO A 601 7.73 12.03 -30.90
C PRO A 601 8.65 13.24 -30.82
N GLY A 602 9.11 13.71 -31.99
CA GLY A 602 9.97 14.89 -32.08
C GLY A 602 11.46 14.61 -31.92
N THR A 603 11.91 13.35 -31.93
CA THR A 603 13.35 13.00 -31.92
C THR A 603 13.84 12.39 -33.25
N PRO A 604 14.24 13.21 -34.24
CA PRO A 604 14.82 12.70 -35.48
C PRO A 604 16.04 11.80 -35.22
N GLY A 605 15.99 10.56 -35.72
CA GLY A 605 17.11 9.62 -35.67
C GLY A 605 17.15 8.67 -34.47
N PHE A 606 16.20 8.74 -33.52
CA PHE A 606 16.11 7.80 -32.40
C PHE A 606 14.99 6.77 -32.61
N GLY A 607 15.35 5.61 -33.16
CA GLY A 607 14.49 4.42 -33.24
C GLY A 607 14.83 3.41 -32.14
N VAL A 608 14.86 3.86 -30.88
CA VAL A 608 15.14 3.03 -29.71
C VAL A 608 14.01 3.16 -28.68
N PRO A 609 13.55 2.05 -28.07
CA PRO A 609 12.58 2.07 -26.97
C PRO A 609 13.00 2.96 -25.81
N VAL A 610 12.03 3.56 -25.11
CA VAL A 610 12.29 4.35 -23.90
C VAL A 610 12.23 3.44 -22.68
N VAL A 611 13.39 2.97 -22.24
CA VAL A 611 13.50 1.92 -21.22
C VAL A 611 14.00 2.49 -19.91
N SER A 612 13.39 2.11 -18.79
CA SER A 612 13.97 2.28 -17.45
C SER A 612 14.39 0.92 -16.90
N ASP A 613 15.67 0.80 -16.50
CA ASP A 613 16.27 -0.33 -15.81
C ASP A 613 16.55 0.11 -14.37
N SER A 614 16.13 -0.64 -13.36
CA SER A 614 16.25 -0.21 -11.97
C SER A 614 16.31 -1.37 -11.01
N ALA A 615 17.08 -1.22 -9.94
CA ALA A 615 17.21 -2.20 -8.87
C ALA A 615 17.12 -1.53 -7.51
N TYR A 616 16.24 -2.07 -6.67
CA TYR A 616 16.14 -1.72 -5.26
C TYR A 616 16.64 -2.86 -4.42
N GLU A 617 17.50 -2.55 -3.44
CA GLU A 617 17.81 -3.46 -2.35
C GLU A 617 17.43 -2.80 -1.02
N THR A 618 16.79 -3.55 -0.12
CA THR A 618 16.56 -3.08 1.25
C THR A 618 17.08 -4.09 2.25
N GLN A 619 17.55 -3.58 3.39
CA GLN A 619 17.90 -4.39 4.57
C GLN A 619 17.25 -3.78 5.80
N ASN A 620 16.32 -4.51 6.39
CA ASN A 620 15.58 -4.12 7.58
C ASN A 620 16.01 -4.99 8.76
N ARG A 621 16.07 -4.37 9.94
CA ARG A 621 16.25 -5.03 11.23
C ARG A 621 15.23 -4.50 12.21
N TYR A 622 14.68 -5.38 13.04
CA TYR A 622 13.73 -5.04 14.07
C TYR A 622 14.11 -5.72 15.39
N LEU A 623 14.11 -4.95 16.47
CA LEU A 623 14.31 -5.42 17.83
C LEU A 623 13.17 -4.86 18.69
N GLU A 624 12.48 -5.72 19.44
CA GLU A 624 11.51 -5.33 20.46
C GLU A 624 11.77 -6.13 21.74
N LEU A 625 11.74 -5.45 22.88
CA LEU A 625 11.67 -6.09 24.19
C LEU A 625 10.50 -5.45 24.94
N ARG A 626 9.51 -6.27 25.33
CA ARG A 626 8.36 -5.82 26.11
C ARG A 626 8.07 -6.73 27.29
N ALA A 627 7.51 -6.15 28.35
CA ALA A 627 6.82 -6.86 29.42
C ALA A 627 5.32 -6.55 29.32
N GLN A 628 4.48 -7.51 29.66
CA GLN A 628 3.02 -7.38 29.62
C GLN A 628 2.41 -8.13 30.81
N SER A 629 1.32 -7.60 31.38
CA SER A 629 0.57 -8.25 32.47
C SER A 629 0.21 -9.68 32.11
N ALA A 630 0.44 -10.63 33.03
CA ALA A 630 -0.15 -11.96 32.92
C ALA A 630 -1.69 -11.84 32.98
N ASP A 631 -2.40 -12.81 32.44
CA ASP A 631 -3.84 -12.73 32.13
C ASP A 631 -4.68 -12.37 33.38
N ARG A 632 -5.07 -11.09 33.45
CA ARG A 632 -5.80 -10.47 34.57
C ARG A 632 -6.86 -9.53 34.02
N ASP A 633 -8.01 -9.50 34.68
CA ASP A 633 -9.18 -8.77 34.22
C ASP A 633 -9.32 -7.36 34.81
N ASP A 634 -8.59 -7.03 35.87
CA ASP A 634 -8.67 -5.74 36.58
C ASP A 634 -7.72 -4.68 35.98
N LEU A 635 -6.46 -5.03 35.76
CA LEU A 635 -5.44 -4.16 35.20
C LEU A 635 -4.57 -4.92 34.18
N ARG A 636 -4.79 -4.60 32.90
CA ARG A 636 -3.95 -5.08 31.80
C ARG A 636 -2.94 -4.01 31.40
N TRP A 637 -1.68 -4.36 31.20
CA TRP A 637 -0.66 -3.41 30.78
C TRP A 637 0.39 -4.04 29.86
N VAL A 638 1.02 -3.21 29.05
CA VAL A 638 2.21 -3.53 28.25
C VAL A 638 3.16 -2.34 28.32
N VAL A 639 4.47 -2.62 28.46
CA VAL A 639 5.54 -1.64 28.38
C VAL A 639 6.70 -2.24 27.60
N GLY A 640 7.36 -1.48 26.75
CA GLY A 640 8.46 -2.00 25.97
C GLY A 640 9.31 -0.94 25.28
N VAL A 641 10.43 -1.41 24.75
CA VAL A 641 11.34 -0.67 23.89
C VAL A 641 11.40 -1.33 22.52
N SER A 642 11.54 -0.53 21.47
CA SER A 642 11.68 -1.03 20.11
C SER A 642 12.67 -0.21 19.30
N ARG A 643 13.50 -0.88 18.50
CA ARG A 643 14.38 -0.28 17.49
C ARG A 643 14.11 -0.93 16.13
N SER A 644 13.82 -0.11 15.12
CA SER A 644 13.85 -0.53 13.71
C SER A 644 14.98 0.19 12.99
N GLU A 645 15.73 -0.54 12.16
CA GLU A 645 16.75 0.01 11.25
C GLU A 645 16.41 -0.38 9.81
N GLN A 646 16.60 0.54 8.87
CA GLN A 646 16.49 0.28 7.44
C GLN A 646 17.71 0.86 6.70
N GLN A 647 18.19 0.11 5.71
CA GLN A 647 19.11 0.55 4.68
C GLN A 647 18.43 0.31 3.32
N VAL A 648 18.56 1.27 2.41
CA VAL A 648 17.98 1.23 1.06
C VAL A 648 19.07 1.60 0.08
N ASP A 649 19.38 0.70 -0.84
CA ASP A 649 20.24 0.96 -2.00
C ASP A 649 19.36 1.06 -3.25
N VAL A 650 19.58 2.12 -4.03
CA VAL A 650 18.79 2.48 -5.21
C VAL A 650 19.75 2.65 -6.38
N LEU A 651 19.54 1.85 -7.43
CA LEU A 651 20.17 2.04 -8.72
C LEU A 651 19.07 2.19 -9.77
N SER A 652 19.12 3.25 -10.57
CA SER A 652 18.26 3.47 -11.72
C SER A 652 19.13 3.86 -12.91
N ASP A 653 18.92 3.24 -14.06
CA ASP A 653 19.48 3.61 -15.36
C ASP A 653 18.29 3.72 -16.34
N GLY A 654 18.50 4.34 -17.49
CA GLY A 654 17.45 4.39 -18.49
C GLY A 654 17.85 5.04 -19.80
N VAL A 655 17.39 4.42 -20.89
CA VAL A 655 17.59 4.89 -22.26
C VAL A 655 16.49 5.89 -22.59
N PHE A 656 16.73 7.15 -22.27
CA PHE A 656 15.85 8.26 -22.61
C PHE A 656 16.43 9.03 -23.81
N PRO A 657 15.72 9.16 -24.95
CA PRO A 657 16.21 9.91 -26.10
C PRO A 657 16.36 11.41 -25.78
N ALA A 658 17.30 12.08 -26.45
CA ALA A 658 17.55 13.51 -26.23
C ALA A 658 16.35 14.34 -26.69
N GLY A 659 15.79 15.18 -25.80
CA GLY A 659 14.52 15.86 -26.07
C GLY A 659 13.27 15.02 -25.81
N PHE A 660 13.39 13.84 -25.18
CA PHE A 660 12.25 13.14 -24.58
C PHE A 660 11.65 14.00 -23.46
N GLY A 661 10.67 14.83 -23.82
CA GLY A 661 10.16 15.89 -22.97
C GLY A 661 11.24 16.84 -22.45
N ALA A 662 10.95 17.52 -21.33
CA ALA A 662 11.92 18.35 -20.62
C ALA A 662 12.92 17.55 -19.75
N PHE A 663 12.95 16.21 -19.87
CA PHE A 663 13.74 15.34 -19.02
C PHE A 663 15.21 15.26 -19.45
N VAL A 664 15.48 15.22 -20.76
CA VAL A 664 16.83 15.09 -21.31
C VAL A 664 17.12 16.27 -22.22
N ALA A 665 18.09 17.10 -21.84
CA ALA A 665 18.56 18.20 -22.69
C ALA A 665 19.03 17.68 -24.06
N PRO A 666 18.89 18.45 -25.16
CA PRO A 666 19.43 18.07 -26.46
C PRO A 666 20.92 17.69 -26.38
N GLY A 667 21.27 16.46 -26.76
CA GLY A 667 22.62 15.90 -26.62
C GLY A 667 22.91 15.16 -25.31
N GLY A 668 21.94 15.07 -24.38
CA GLY A 668 22.08 14.38 -23.10
C GLY A 668 22.18 12.85 -23.21
N ARG A 669 22.68 12.22 -22.14
CA ARG A 669 22.82 10.76 -22.00
C ARG A 669 21.80 10.17 -21.03
N ALA A 670 21.75 8.83 -21.02
CA ALA A 670 20.98 7.98 -20.11
C ALA A 670 20.91 8.53 -18.69
N GLY A 671 19.71 8.51 -18.11
CA GLY A 671 19.48 8.98 -16.75
C GLY A 671 19.96 7.95 -15.75
N PHE A 672 21.02 8.27 -15.00
CA PHE A 672 21.55 7.42 -13.94
C PHE A 672 21.13 7.98 -12.57
N ASN A 673 20.68 7.11 -11.65
CA ASN A 673 20.40 7.45 -10.24
C ASN A 673 21.15 6.45 -9.35
N ASP A 674 22.19 6.91 -8.64
CA ASP A 674 22.91 6.15 -7.62
C ASP A 674 22.60 6.78 -6.26
N ALA A 675 21.62 6.22 -5.55
CA ALA A 675 21.16 6.75 -4.27
C ALA A 675 21.17 5.69 -3.16
N THR A 676 21.51 6.12 -1.95
CA THR A 676 21.53 5.27 -0.76
C THR A 676 20.90 5.99 0.41
N GLY A 677 19.90 5.36 1.03
CA GLY A 677 19.21 5.83 2.22
C GLY A 677 19.49 4.96 3.43
N SER A 678 19.43 5.55 4.61
CA SER A 678 19.43 4.84 5.88
C SER A 678 18.46 5.50 6.87
N GLY A 679 17.96 4.73 7.81
CA GLY A 679 17.08 5.25 8.85
C GLY A 679 16.95 4.36 10.06
N SER A 680 16.61 4.98 11.19
CA SER A 680 16.26 4.29 12.44
C SER A 680 15.01 4.90 13.06
N ASN A 681 14.21 4.08 13.75
CA ASN A 681 13.25 4.54 14.74
C ASN A 681 13.54 3.85 16.08
N ASP A 682 13.82 4.64 17.10
CA ASP A 682 14.03 4.19 18.48
C ASP A 682 12.87 4.66 19.35
N ALA A 683 12.31 3.78 20.17
CA ALA A 683 11.16 4.15 20.99
C ALA A 683 11.06 3.44 22.33
N LEU A 684 10.47 4.15 23.28
CA LEU A 684 9.88 3.64 24.51
C LEU A 684 8.36 3.79 24.43
N PHE A 685 7.62 2.73 24.75
CA PHE A 685 6.16 2.74 24.71
C PHE A 685 5.55 2.03 25.91
N GLY A 686 4.32 2.40 26.25
CA GLY A 686 3.48 1.66 27.19
C GLY A 686 2.00 1.98 27.03
N GLN A 687 1.16 1.03 27.42
CA GLN A 687 -0.30 1.18 27.45
C GLN A 687 -0.85 0.36 28.61
N ALA A 688 -1.80 0.92 29.34
CA ALA A 688 -2.55 0.24 30.40
C ALA A 688 -4.06 0.39 30.17
N THR A 689 -4.82 -0.61 30.58
CA THR A 689 -6.29 -0.63 30.61
C THR A 689 -6.73 -1.06 31.99
N LEU A 690 -7.38 -0.13 32.70
CA LEU A 690 -7.96 -0.35 34.03
C LEU A 690 -9.45 -0.66 33.87
N ARG A 691 -9.93 -1.69 34.56
CA ARG A 691 -11.34 -2.13 34.56
C ARG A 691 -11.98 -1.78 35.91
N LEU A 692 -13.04 -1.00 35.84
CA LEU A 692 -13.81 -0.46 36.96
C LEU A 692 -15.28 -0.86 36.87
N LEU A 693 -16.03 -0.64 37.95
CA LEU A 693 -17.48 -0.88 38.03
C LEU A 693 -17.85 -2.31 37.61
N ASP A 694 -17.34 -3.30 38.35
CA ASP A 694 -17.52 -4.74 38.06
C ASP A 694 -17.08 -5.11 36.63
N ALA A 695 -15.91 -4.59 36.24
CA ALA A 695 -15.29 -4.67 34.92
C ALA A 695 -16.11 -4.11 33.73
N ARG A 696 -17.21 -3.39 33.98
CA ARG A 696 -18.04 -2.77 32.93
C ARG A 696 -17.34 -1.59 32.27
N LEU A 697 -16.68 -0.73 33.05
CA LEU A 697 -16.00 0.45 32.55
C LEU A 697 -14.52 0.15 32.34
N GLY A 698 -14.05 0.16 31.09
CA GLY A 698 -12.64 0.13 30.75
C GLY A 698 -12.10 1.54 30.51
N LEU A 699 -10.96 1.86 31.10
CA LEU A 699 -10.20 3.09 30.89
C LEU A 699 -8.82 2.72 30.36
N THR A 700 -8.56 3.00 29.08
CA THR A 700 -7.25 2.75 28.45
C THR A 700 -6.48 4.06 28.30
N ALA A 701 -5.22 4.05 28.73
CA ALA A 701 -4.27 5.13 28.49
C ALA A 701 -2.94 4.56 27.99
N GLY A 702 -2.33 5.20 27.00
CA GLY A 702 -1.04 4.79 26.48
C GLY A 702 -0.23 5.95 25.89
N LEU A 703 1.08 5.76 25.86
CA LEU A 703 2.05 6.74 25.42
C LEU A 703 3.23 6.04 24.74
N ARG A 704 3.68 6.57 23.61
CA ARG A 704 4.98 6.24 23.02
C ARG A 704 5.79 7.51 22.80
N ARG A 705 7.09 7.46 23.11
CA ARG A 705 8.07 8.44 22.66
C ARG A 705 8.95 7.76 21.63
N GLU A 706 8.99 8.32 20.42
CA GLU A 706 9.78 7.81 19.31
C GLU A 706 10.73 8.90 18.80
N GLN A 707 11.99 8.54 18.60
CA GLN A 707 12.98 9.27 17.82
C GLN A 707 13.08 8.58 16.45
N ALA A 708 13.07 9.35 15.37
CA ALA A 708 13.26 8.86 14.02
C ALA A 708 14.32 9.70 13.31
N ASP A 709 15.34 9.01 12.80
CA ASP A 709 16.46 9.62 12.08
C ASP A 709 16.53 9.03 10.67
N ARG A 710 16.82 9.87 9.68
CA ARG A 710 16.93 9.51 8.26
C ARG A 710 18.14 10.21 7.66
N ALA A 711 18.88 9.49 6.83
CA ALA A 711 19.93 10.07 6.00
C ALA A 711 19.80 9.55 4.57
N GLY A 712 20.11 10.40 3.59
CA GLY A 712 20.08 10.05 2.18
C GLY A 712 21.21 10.72 1.42
N THR A 713 21.85 9.97 0.55
CA THR A 713 22.89 10.44 -0.37
C THR A 713 22.50 10.04 -1.79
N ASN A 714 22.59 10.95 -2.74
CA ASN A 714 22.47 10.68 -4.16
C ASN A 714 23.75 11.18 -4.87
N ARG A 715 24.44 10.29 -5.58
CA ARG A 715 25.82 10.48 -6.08
C ARG A 715 25.90 10.86 -7.55
N ASP A 716 24.94 10.39 -8.33
CA ASP A 716 24.77 10.64 -9.76
C ASP A 716 23.27 10.60 -10.01
N VAL A 717 22.70 11.65 -10.59
CA VAL A 717 21.26 11.95 -10.44
C VAL A 717 20.52 12.01 -11.77
N LEU A 718 19.35 11.38 -11.76
CA LEU A 718 18.41 11.37 -12.87
C LEU A 718 18.13 12.81 -13.34
N PHE A 719 18.35 13.06 -14.63
CA PHE A 719 18.06 14.35 -15.29
C PHE A 719 18.89 15.56 -14.81
N GLY A 720 20.14 15.36 -14.40
CA GLY A 720 21.14 16.44 -14.30
C GLY A 720 21.07 17.30 -13.03
N THR A 721 20.46 16.76 -11.97
CA THR A 721 20.48 17.36 -10.63
C THR A 721 21.87 17.21 -9.98
N PRO A 722 22.37 18.19 -9.21
CA PRO A 722 23.60 18.03 -8.44
C PRO A 722 23.50 16.89 -7.40
N ALA A 723 24.58 16.12 -7.27
CA ALA A 723 24.73 15.14 -6.19
C ALA A 723 24.55 15.82 -4.82
N PHE A 724 23.85 15.15 -3.90
CA PHE A 724 23.54 15.69 -2.58
C PHE A 724 23.68 14.64 -1.47
N SER A 725 23.86 15.10 -0.24
CA SER A 725 23.76 14.28 0.96
C SER A 725 23.10 15.12 2.04
N THR A 726 22.08 14.57 2.70
CA THR A 726 21.30 15.28 3.72
C THR A 726 20.74 14.31 4.76
N GLU A 727 20.38 14.84 5.92
CA GLU A 727 19.83 14.11 7.04
C GLU A 727 18.62 14.85 7.63
N VAL A 728 17.65 14.11 8.14
CA VAL A 728 16.43 14.59 8.76
C VAL A 728 16.22 13.79 10.04
N SER A 729 16.08 14.48 11.16
CA SER A 729 15.77 13.87 12.46
C SER A 729 14.49 14.48 13.03
N GLY A 730 13.77 13.70 13.84
CA GLY A 730 12.54 14.15 14.46
C GLY A 730 12.13 13.26 15.63
N ALA A 731 11.47 13.86 16.62
CA ALA A 731 10.98 13.16 17.79
C ALA A 731 9.49 13.43 17.99
N ARG A 732 8.70 12.40 18.32
CA ARG A 732 7.26 12.54 18.57
C ARG A 732 6.80 11.75 19.78
N THR A 733 5.82 12.32 20.45
CA THR A 733 5.06 11.66 21.52
C THR A 733 3.67 11.31 20.97
N LEU A 734 3.26 10.05 21.10
CA LEU A 734 2.04 9.48 20.51
C LEU A 734 1.09 8.97 21.62
N PRO A 735 0.25 9.85 22.19
CA PRO A 735 -0.73 9.47 23.19
C PRO A 735 -1.96 8.78 22.59
N LYS A 736 -2.53 7.86 23.36
CA LYS A 736 -3.85 7.26 23.16
C LYS A 736 -4.63 7.27 24.47
N LEU A 737 -5.89 7.67 24.40
CA LEU A 737 -6.88 7.50 25.48
C LEU A 737 -8.10 6.80 24.89
N ALA A 738 -8.69 5.84 25.61
CA ALA A 738 -9.97 5.26 25.26
C ALA A 738 -10.80 4.97 26.51
N VAL A 739 -12.11 5.03 26.35
CA VAL A 739 -13.09 4.55 27.31
C VAL A 739 -13.96 3.51 26.61
N ASP A 740 -14.24 2.40 27.28
CA ASP A 740 -15.19 1.41 26.80
C ASP A 740 -16.16 0.97 27.90
N TRP A 741 -17.40 0.68 27.49
CA TRP A 741 -18.49 0.28 28.36
C TRP A 741 -19.06 -1.05 27.88
N ARG A 742 -18.86 -2.08 28.71
CA ARG A 742 -19.41 -3.42 28.51
C ARG A 742 -20.82 -3.45 29.09
N PHE A 743 -21.83 -3.54 28.22
CA PHE A 743 -23.22 -3.75 28.63
C PHE A 743 -23.46 -5.18 29.14
N ASP A 744 -22.76 -6.13 28.51
CA ASP A 744 -22.70 -7.54 28.88
C ASP A 744 -21.33 -8.11 28.45
N ALA A 745 -21.09 -9.41 28.65
CA ALA A 745 -19.82 -10.04 28.33
C ALA A 745 -19.44 -9.95 26.83
N LEU A 746 -20.42 -9.72 25.94
CA LEU A 746 -20.35 -9.84 24.49
C LEU A 746 -20.74 -8.53 23.76
N THR A 747 -20.90 -7.42 24.49
CA THR A 747 -21.36 -6.13 23.93
C THR A 747 -20.63 -4.98 24.56
N THR A 748 -19.85 -4.28 23.75
CA THR A 748 -18.99 -3.19 24.21
C THR A 748 -19.14 -2.01 23.27
N ALA A 749 -19.55 -0.86 23.80
CA ALA A 749 -19.38 0.42 23.11
C ALA A 749 -18.07 1.07 23.57
N TYR A 750 -17.38 1.78 22.69
CA TYR A 750 -16.14 2.47 23.03
C TYR A 750 -16.05 3.83 22.35
N ALA A 751 -15.25 4.72 22.94
CA ALA A 751 -14.79 5.95 22.34
C ALA A 751 -13.28 6.09 22.59
N SER A 752 -12.53 6.56 21.59
CA SER A 752 -11.09 6.74 21.70
C SER A 752 -10.59 7.98 20.99
N ILE A 753 -9.43 8.45 21.45
CA ILE A 753 -8.63 9.47 20.81
C ILE A 753 -7.20 8.99 20.73
N ALA A 754 -6.65 8.94 19.51
CA ALA A 754 -5.32 8.38 19.26
C ALA A 754 -4.51 9.30 18.34
N SER A 755 -3.20 9.35 18.59
CA SER A 755 -2.24 10.07 17.75
C SER A 755 -1.42 9.10 16.90
N GLY A 756 -1.26 9.44 15.62
CA GLY A 756 -0.32 8.80 14.70
C GLY A 756 0.67 9.82 14.15
N TRP A 757 1.77 9.35 13.56
CA TRP A 757 2.69 10.19 12.81
C TRP A 757 3.40 9.38 11.73
N ARG A 758 3.91 10.09 10.72
CA ARG A 758 4.84 9.54 9.73
C ARG A 758 6.09 10.42 9.77
N PRO A 759 7.28 9.89 10.11
CA PRO A 759 8.52 10.67 10.17
C PRO A 759 8.79 11.48 8.90
N GLY A 760 9.59 12.54 9.04
CA GLY A 760 10.19 13.22 7.89
C GLY A 760 11.31 12.39 7.28
N GLY A 761 11.76 12.74 6.08
CA GLY A 761 12.73 11.95 5.34
C GLY A 761 13.33 12.67 4.14
N VAL A 762 14.07 11.91 3.35
CA VAL A 762 14.88 12.39 2.23
C VAL A 762 14.32 11.83 0.92
N ASN A 763 14.09 12.70 -0.07
CA ASN A 763 13.64 12.31 -1.40
C ASN A 763 14.83 11.81 -2.24
N LEU A 764 15.12 10.50 -2.22
CA LEU A 764 16.26 9.92 -2.96
C LEU A 764 16.17 10.07 -4.51
N TYR A 765 15.02 10.49 -5.04
CA TYR A 765 14.79 10.81 -6.47
C TYR A 765 14.49 12.29 -6.72
N ALA A 766 14.80 13.18 -5.76
CA ALA A 766 14.58 14.61 -5.93
C ALA A 766 15.30 15.16 -7.17
N ASN A 767 14.53 15.70 -8.13
CA ASN A 767 15.10 16.48 -9.22
C ASN A 767 15.15 17.96 -8.81
N THR A 768 16.36 18.43 -8.46
CA THR A 768 16.66 19.84 -8.22
C THR A 768 17.19 20.47 -9.51
N SER A 769 16.29 20.63 -10.48
CA SER A 769 16.57 21.39 -11.70
C SER A 769 17.18 22.75 -11.31
N PRO A 770 18.34 23.14 -11.87
CA PRO A 770 19.07 24.35 -11.43
C PRO A 770 18.32 25.67 -11.69
N PHE A 771 17.16 25.63 -12.34
CA PHE A 771 16.32 26.79 -12.63
C PHE A 771 15.27 27.04 -11.54
N GLY A 772 15.72 27.61 -10.43
CA GLY A 772 14.88 28.32 -9.45
C GLY A 772 14.56 27.54 -8.18
N GLY A 773 14.61 28.25 -7.04
CA GLY A 773 14.34 27.70 -5.71
C GLY A 773 12.89 27.27 -5.54
N ARG A 774 12.58 26.03 -5.92
CA ARG A 774 11.29 25.37 -5.68
C ARG A 774 10.98 25.37 -4.18
N GLN A 775 9.73 25.69 -3.86
CA GLN A 775 9.17 25.61 -2.51
C GLN A 775 7.95 24.67 -2.55
N PRO A 776 7.83 23.71 -1.61
CA PRO A 776 8.82 23.36 -0.58
C PRO A 776 10.12 22.76 -1.15
N ASP A 777 11.13 22.58 -0.28
CA ASP A 777 12.42 21.96 -0.65
C ASP A 777 12.19 20.57 -1.28
N PRO A 778 12.67 20.30 -2.50
CA PRO A 778 12.53 18.98 -3.11
C PRO A 778 13.40 17.90 -2.46
N LEU A 779 14.48 18.24 -1.74
CA LEU A 779 15.41 17.26 -1.16
C LEU A 779 14.86 16.55 0.09
N THR A 780 14.09 17.26 0.91
CA THR A 780 13.61 16.77 2.21
C THR A 780 12.12 17.05 2.44
N TYR A 781 11.50 16.26 3.31
CA TYR A 781 10.12 16.50 3.76
C TYR A 781 10.00 16.31 5.28
N GLY A 782 9.13 17.10 5.89
CA GLY A 782 8.83 17.08 7.32
C GLY A 782 7.91 15.94 7.74
N ALA A 783 7.75 15.76 9.04
CA ALA A 783 6.92 14.71 9.62
C ALA A 783 5.42 15.07 9.60
N GLN A 784 4.59 14.18 9.03
CA GLN A 784 3.13 14.25 9.07
C GLN A 784 2.60 13.85 10.45
N ARG A 785 1.50 14.46 10.89
CA ARG A 785 0.86 14.18 12.18
C ARG A 785 -0.61 13.86 11.97
N THR A 786 -1.11 12.87 12.69
CA THR A 786 -2.51 12.41 12.59
C THR A 786 -3.13 12.38 13.97
N ARG A 787 -4.37 12.85 14.10
CA ARG A 787 -5.20 12.69 15.31
C ARG A 787 -6.58 12.20 14.90
N THR A 788 -7.02 11.11 15.49
CA THR A 788 -8.33 10.51 15.21
C THR A 788 -9.17 10.50 16.48
N LEU A 789 -10.41 10.96 16.33
CA LEU A 789 -11.53 10.66 17.23
C LEU A 789 -12.32 9.50 16.64
N GLU A 790 -12.59 8.48 17.43
CA GLU A 790 -13.35 7.29 17.02
C GLU A 790 -14.36 6.92 18.10
N ALA A 791 -15.56 6.50 17.69
CA ALA A 791 -16.52 5.84 18.56
C ALA A 791 -17.13 4.65 17.84
N GLY A 792 -17.37 3.56 18.55
CA GLY A 792 -17.86 2.32 17.94
C GLY A 792 -18.54 1.37 18.91
N ILE A 793 -19.04 0.28 18.36
CA ILE A 793 -19.68 -0.82 19.09
C ILE A 793 -19.24 -2.15 18.49
N ASN A 794 -18.90 -3.09 19.37
CA ASN A 794 -18.66 -4.49 19.06
C ASN A 794 -19.76 -5.31 19.77
N LEU A 795 -20.45 -6.16 19.02
CA LEU A 795 -21.63 -6.91 19.45
C LEU A 795 -21.52 -8.36 19.00
N ARG A 796 -21.76 -9.29 19.93
CA ARG A 796 -21.94 -10.71 19.61
C ARG A 796 -23.16 -11.28 20.31
N ARG A 797 -23.93 -12.08 19.58
CA ARG A 797 -25.19 -12.68 20.03
C ARG A 797 -25.19 -14.17 19.63
N PRO A 798 -24.63 -15.07 20.45
CA PRO A 798 -24.51 -16.50 20.13
C PRO A 798 -25.86 -17.15 19.82
N ALA A 799 -26.92 -16.79 20.55
CA ALA A 799 -28.29 -17.27 20.30
C ALA A 799 -28.84 -16.88 18.91
N ALA A 800 -28.40 -15.74 18.36
CA ALA A 800 -28.73 -15.30 17.00
C ALA A 800 -27.64 -15.63 15.97
N ARG A 801 -26.55 -16.28 16.41
CA ARG A 801 -25.35 -16.63 15.63
C ARG A 801 -24.80 -15.44 14.82
N LEU A 802 -24.72 -14.31 15.52
CA LEU A 802 -24.51 -12.98 14.96
C LEU A 802 -23.30 -12.31 15.65
N GLU A 803 -22.41 -11.77 14.82
CA GLU A 803 -21.32 -10.86 15.19
C GLU A 803 -21.46 -9.59 14.35
N TRP A 804 -21.39 -8.43 14.99
CA TRP A 804 -21.54 -7.13 14.33
C TRP A 804 -20.62 -6.10 14.98
N SER A 805 -19.92 -5.36 14.14
CA SER A 805 -19.07 -4.24 14.54
C SER A 805 -19.45 -3.01 13.72
N ALA A 806 -19.43 -1.84 14.36
CA ALA A 806 -19.59 -0.55 13.67
C ALA A 806 -18.76 0.54 14.35
N ALA A 807 -18.20 1.46 13.57
CA ALA A 807 -17.41 2.58 14.07
C ALA A 807 -17.59 3.83 13.21
N VAL A 808 -17.62 5.00 13.85
CA VAL A 808 -17.54 6.32 13.21
C VAL A 808 -16.25 7.00 13.61
N PHE A 809 -15.65 7.75 12.69
CA PHE A 809 -14.37 8.43 12.92
C PHE A 809 -14.25 9.79 12.24
N ASP A 810 -13.51 10.70 12.87
CA ASP A 810 -13.06 11.98 12.33
C ASP A 810 -11.56 12.10 12.59
N THR A 811 -10.79 12.20 11.50
CA THR A 811 -9.34 12.22 11.50
C THR A 811 -8.85 13.54 10.90
N SER A 812 -8.10 14.30 11.70
CA SER A 812 -7.36 15.48 11.24
C SER A 812 -5.90 15.11 11.00
N VAL A 813 -5.35 15.55 9.86
CA VAL A 813 -3.96 15.35 9.48
C VAL A 813 -3.31 16.71 9.26
N GLU A 814 -2.21 16.97 9.95
CA GLU A 814 -1.33 18.14 9.78
C GLU A 814 -0.07 17.72 9.02
N ASP A 815 0.49 18.63 8.22
CA ASP A 815 1.73 18.41 7.46
C ASP A 815 1.65 17.13 6.60
N TYR A 816 0.49 16.85 5.98
CA TYR A 816 0.23 15.60 5.23
C TYR A 816 1.21 15.46 4.06
N GLN A 817 1.96 14.36 4.01
CA GLN A 817 2.95 14.12 2.95
C GLN A 817 2.24 13.60 1.69
N GLU A 818 2.23 14.42 0.63
CA GLU A 818 1.61 14.14 -0.67
C GLU A 818 2.65 14.29 -1.79
N THR A 819 2.46 13.56 -2.89
CA THR A 819 3.39 13.63 -4.02
C THR A 819 3.15 14.89 -4.84
N VAL A 820 4.18 15.74 -4.93
CA VAL A 820 4.20 16.93 -5.78
C VAL A 820 4.81 16.59 -7.14
N LEU A 821 4.04 16.80 -8.20
CA LEU A 821 4.53 16.78 -9.59
C LEU A 821 5.24 18.08 -9.95
N THR A 822 6.29 18.01 -10.78
CA THR A 822 7.04 19.21 -11.19
C THR A 822 6.92 19.60 -12.66
N GLY A 823 5.91 19.06 -13.36
CA GLY A 823 5.59 19.36 -14.77
C GLY A 823 6.55 18.70 -15.77
N THR A 824 7.82 18.55 -15.40
CA THR A 824 8.86 17.78 -16.11
C THR A 824 8.74 16.28 -15.84
N GLY A 825 7.52 15.76 -15.59
CA GLY A 825 7.19 14.37 -15.26
C GLY A 825 7.94 13.71 -14.10
N THR A 826 8.78 14.44 -13.38
CA THR A 826 9.38 14.05 -12.11
C THR A 826 8.50 14.50 -10.94
N ALA A 827 8.59 13.75 -9.83
CA ALA A 827 7.81 13.97 -8.64
C ALA A 827 8.67 13.83 -7.38
N TYR A 828 8.30 14.51 -6.30
CA TYR A 828 8.92 14.38 -4.99
C TYR A 828 7.86 14.44 -3.88
N LEU A 829 8.16 13.88 -2.70
CA LEU A 829 7.25 13.91 -1.56
C LEU A 829 7.40 15.25 -0.81
N ALA A 830 6.27 15.87 -0.46
CA ALA A 830 6.24 17.17 0.21
C ALA A 830 5.04 17.26 1.18
N ASN A 831 5.14 18.12 2.19
CA ASN A 831 4.05 18.35 3.13
C ASN A 831 3.06 19.38 2.57
N VAL A 832 1.76 19.07 2.67
CA VAL A 832 0.66 20.01 2.43
C VAL A 832 -0.04 20.33 3.76
N PRO A 833 -0.67 21.50 3.93
CA PRO A 833 -1.01 22.03 5.25
C PRO A 833 -1.91 21.13 6.10
N SER A 834 -3.10 20.78 5.60
CA SER A 834 -3.97 19.83 6.29
C SER A 834 -4.91 19.03 5.38
N VAL A 835 -5.28 17.85 5.88
CA VAL A 835 -6.26 16.93 5.31
C VAL A 835 -7.21 16.49 6.41
N ARG A 836 -8.50 16.37 6.08
CA ARG A 836 -9.50 15.82 6.99
C ARG A 836 -10.25 14.66 6.38
N ILE A 837 -10.53 13.67 7.22
CA ILE A 837 -11.14 12.42 6.80
C ILE A 837 -12.23 12.03 7.79
N ARG A 838 -13.47 11.93 7.29
CA ARG A 838 -14.64 11.53 8.09
C ARG A 838 -15.25 10.27 7.51
N GLY A 839 -15.66 9.35 8.38
CA GLY A 839 -16.13 8.05 7.94
C GLY A 839 -16.98 7.27 8.91
N LEU A 840 -17.52 6.18 8.36
CA LEU A 840 -18.32 5.15 9.01
C LEU A 840 -17.82 3.81 8.49
N GLU A 841 -17.75 2.82 9.35
CA GLU A 841 -17.48 1.43 9.01
C GLU A 841 -18.49 0.53 9.69
N SER A 842 -18.85 -0.56 9.04
CA SER A 842 -19.57 -1.66 9.67
C SER A 842 -19.19 -3.00 9.06
N GLU A 843 -19.13 -4.04 9.89
CA GLU A 843 -18.95 -5.44 9.49
C GLU A 843 -19.93 -6.34 10.23
N LEU A 844 -20.34 -7.40 9.55
CA LEU A 844 -21.38 -8.32 9.96
C LEU A 844 -20.94 -9.75 9.61
N ARG A 845 -21.06 -10.68 10.55
CA ARG A 845 -21.07 -12.13 10.31
C ARG A 845 -22.34 -12.69 10.93
N TRP A 846 -23.12 -13.41 10.14
CA TRP A 846 -24.40 -13.91 10.59
C TRP A 846 -24.69 -15.29 10.00
N ARG A 847 -24.68 -16.33 10.84
CA ARG A 847 -25.09 -17.68 10.46
C ARG A 847 -26.58 -17.87 10.72
N ILE A 848 -27.38 -17.33 9.79
CA ILE A 848 -28.86 -17.28 9.81
C ILE A 848 -29.47 -18.65 10.16
N VAL A 849 -28.97 -19.71 9.52
CA VAL A 849 -29.30 -21.12 9.79
C VAL A 849 -28.02 -21.95 9.74
N PRO A 850 -27.97 -23.19 10.28
CA PRO A 850 -26.72 -23.98 10.32
C PRO A 850 -25.98 -24.07 8.98
N ALA A 851 -26.73 -24.13 7.88
CA ALA A 851 -26.20 -24.21 6.52
C ALA A 851 -25.76 -22.86 5.93
N LEU A 852 -26.39 -21.73 6.29
CA LEU A 852 -26.18 -20.45 5.63
C LEU A 852 -25.47 -19.45 6.55
N SER A 853 -24.28 -19.04 6.13
CA SER A 853 -23.56 -17.89 6.69
C SER A 853 -23.56 -16.73 5.69
N ILE A 854 -23.88 -15.53 6.18
CA ILE A 854 -23.73 -14.27 5.47
C ILE A 854 -22.67 -13.46 6.19
N ASN A 855 -21.71 -12.97 5.43
CA ASN A 855 -20.70 -12.02 5.87
C ASN A 855 -20.88 -10.73 5.05
N ALA A 856 -20.85 -9.56 5.68
CA ALA A 856 -20.92 -8.29 4.97
C ALA A 856 -20.01 -7.23 5.60
N GLY A 857 -19.57 -6.27 4.81
CA GLY A 857 -18.83 -5.11 5.28
C GLY A 857 -19.07 -3.89 4.42
N ALA A 858 -19.07 -2.70 5.02
CA ALA A 858 -19.21 -1.43 4.31
C ALA A 858 -18.33 -0.37 4.97
N GLY A 859 -17.66 0.42 4.14
CA GLY A 859 -16.81 1.53 4.56
C GLY A 859 -17.15 2.80 3.79
N LEU A 860 -17.26 3.91 4.51
CA LEU A 860 -17.28 5.27 4.00
C LEU A 860 -16.07 6.01 4.59
N ALA A 861 -15.24 6.64 3.77
CA ALA A 861 -14.08 7.42 4.18
C ALA A 861 -13.87 8.63 3.24
N ARG A 862 -14.52 9.76 3.54
CA ARG A 862 -14.40 10.98 2.75
C ARG A 862 -13.14 11.73 3.12
N ALA A 863 -12.03 11.44 2.43
CA ALA A 863 -10.76 12.13 2.59
C ALA A 863 -10.70 13.38 1.69
N ARG A 864 -10.48 14.56 2.28
CA ARG A 864 -10.43 15.87 1.59
C ARG A 864 -9.26 16.72 2.08
N TYR A 865 -8.66 17.51 1.19
CA TYR A 865 -7.83 18.64 1.61
C TYR A 865 -8.71 19.70 2.29
N GLU A 866 -8.22 20.38 3.33
CA GLU A 866 -8.91 21.56 3.88
C GLU A 866 -8.40 22.81 3.17
N ASP A 867 -7.21 23.31 3.54
CA ASP A 867 -6.57 24.48 2.93
C ASP A 867 -5.31 24.07 2.15
N TYR A 868 -5.47 23.80 0.85
CA TYR A 868 -4.35 23.48 -0.03
C TYR A 868 -4.45 24.21 -1.38
N ALA A 869 -3.36 24.85 -1.78
CA ALA A 869 -3.18 25.44 -3.10
C ALA A 869 -1.93 24.83 -3.77
N PHE A 870 -2.07 24.36 -5.01
CA PHE A 870 -1.00 23.69 -5.75
C PHE A 870 -0.87 24.28 -7.15
N ALA A 871 0.31 24.82 -7.49
CA ALA A 871 0.59 25.41 -8.80
C ALA A 871 -0.46 26.47 -9.25
N GLY A 872 -1.04 27.22 -8.30
CA GLY A 872 -2.11 28.20 -8.55
C GLY A 872 -3.54 27.64 -8.48
N ASN A 873 -3.71 26.31 -8.41
CA ASN A 873 -5.01 25.65 -8.27
C ASN A 873 -5.43 25.57 -6.80
N LEU A 874 -6.67 25.97 -6.48
CA LEU A 874 -7.26 25.79 -5.15
C LEU A 874 -7.83 24.37 -5.04
N LEU A 875 -7.17 23.51 -4.24
CA LEU A 875 -7.55 22.12 -4.04
C LEU A 875 -8.30 21.89 -2.71
N GLY A 876 -8.55 22.94 -1.93
CA GLY A 876 -9.40 22.85 -0.74
C GLY A 876 -10.77 22.26 -1.04
N GLY A 877 -11.21 21.31 -0.20
CA GLY A 877 -12.44 20.55 -0.38
C GLY A 877 -12.40 19.46 -1.46
N GLN A 878 -11.31 19.30 -2.22
CA GLN A 878 -11.18 18.25 -3.25
C GLN A 878 -10.82 16.87 -2.66
N PRO A 879 -11.26 15.76 -3.28
CA PRO A 879 -10.90 14.40 -2.85
C PRO A 879 -9.41 14.13 -3.02
N LEU A 880 -8.81 13.43 -2.04
CA LEU A 880 -7.46 12.93 -2.16
C LEU A 880 -7.34 11.90 -3.31
N ALA A 881 -6.15 11.83 -3.89
CA ALA A 881 -5.82 10.96 -5.02
C ALA A 881 -6.03 9.47 -4.70
N ASN A 882 -6.47 8.68 -5.69
CA ASN A 882 -6.53 7.21 -5.64
C ASN A 882 -7.25 6.63 -4.41
N ARG A 883 -8.36 7.25 -3.99
CA ARG A 883 -9.15 6.84 -2.81
C ARG A 883 -10.65 6.92 -3.13
N PRO A 884 -11.41 5.81 -3.07
CA PRO A 884 -12.86 5.84 -3.22
C PRO A 884 -13.50 6.37 -1.92
N ASP A 885 -14.55 7.17 -2.03
CA ASP A 885 -15.28 7.64 -0.85
C ASP A 885 -15.97 6.49 -0.09
N TRP A 886 -16.34 5.40 -0.77
CA TRP A 886 -16.89 4.20 -0.15
C TRP A 886 -16.46 2.91 -0.85
N ASN A 887 -16.39 1.83 -0.09
CA ASN A 887 -16.32 0.45 -0.56
C ASN A 887 -17.26 -0.45 0.28
N GLY A 888 -17.50 -1.66 -0.20
CA GLY A 888 -18.28 -2.64 0.56
C GLY A 888 -18.30 -4.00 -0.11
N TRP A 889 -18.67 -5.01 0.66
CA TRP A 889 -18.73 -6.39 0.21
C TRP A 889 -19.86 -7.15 0.91
N LEU A 890 -20.42 -8.13 0.21
CA LEU A 890 -21.43 -9.05 0.71
C LEU A 890 -21.08 -10.45 0.21
N GLY A 891 -20.91 -11.40 1.12
CA GLY A 891 -20.66 -12.81 0.83
C GLY A 891 -21.68 -13.71 1.50
N ALA A 892 -22.14 -14.72 0.80
CA ALA A 892 -22.98 -15.79 1.30
C ALA A 892 -22.30 -17.14 1.08
N ARG A 893 -22.40 -18.04 2.07
CA ARG A 893 -21.84 -19.39 2.01
C ARG A 893 -22.87 -20.39 2.53
N TRP A 894 -23.28 -21.33 1.67
CA TRP A 894 -24.21 -22.41 1.96
C TRP A 894 -23.46 -23.74 2.07
N THR A 895 -23.41 -24.34 3.26
CA THR A 895 -22.81 -25.66 3.52
C THR A 895 -23.89 -26.68 3.84
N GLN A 896 -23.93 -27.78 3.09
CA GLN A 896 -24.87 -28.88 3.30
C GLN A 896 -24.19 -30.22 3.01
N SER A 897 -24.10 -31.07 4.03
CA SER A 897 -23.39 -32.35 3.98
C SER A 897 -21.94 -32.16 3.50
N ALA A 898 -21.55 -32.82 2.41
CA ALA A 898 -20.23 -32.69 1.80
C ALA A 898 -20.04 -31.42 0.95
N TRP A 899 -21.12 -30.75 0.55
CA TRP A 899 -21.07 -29.58 -0.33
C TRP A 899 -20.94 -28.26 0.43
N THR A 900 -20.24 -27.30 -0.16
CA THR A 900 -20.21 -25.89 0.25
C THR A 900 -20.19 -25.00 -0.97
N PHE A 901 -21.19 -24.15 -1.13
CA PHE A 901 -21.28 -23.13 -2.17
C PHE A 901 -20.96 -21.77 -1.58
N GLY A 902 -20.11 -20.99 -2.23
CA GLY A 902 -19.80 -19.62 -1.89
C GLY A 902 -20.17 -18.66 -3.02
N ALA A 903 -20.65 -17.48 -2.68
CA ALA A 903 -20.80 -16.36 -3.59
C ALA A 903 -20.49 -15.07 -2.86
N ASP A 904 -19.70 -14.18 -3.45
CA ASP A 904 -19.44 -12.85 -2.91
C ASP A 904 -19.44 -11.78 -3.99
N VAL A 905 -19.77 -10.55 -3.56
CA VAL A 905 -19.74 -9.34 -4.38
C VAL A 905 -18.99 -8.28 -3.60
N PHE A 906 -17.94 -7.72 -4.20
CA PHE A 906 -17.28 -6.49 -3.76
C PHE A 906 -17.71 -5.32 -4.66
N ALA A 907 -17.84 -4.12 -4.09
CA ALA A 907 -18.11 -2.89 -4.82
C ALA A 907 -17.33 -1.68 -4.26
N ALA A 908 -16.93 -0.77 -5.14
CA ALA A 908 -16.22 0.46 -4.79
C ALA A 908 -16.67 1.67 -5.64
N ALA A 909 -16.70 2.85 -5.00
CA ALA A 909 -17.04 4.12 -5.63
C ALA A 909 -16.06 4.52 -6.75
N SER A 910 -16.51 5.40 -7.67
CA SER A 910 -15.57 6.10 -8.56
C SER A 910 -14.71 7.10 -7.79
N TYR A 911 -13.45 7.27 -8.19
CA TYR A 911 -12.47 8.15 -7.54
C TYR A 911 -11.68 8.99 -8.56
N ARG A 912 -10.71 9.78 -8.09
CA ARG A 912 -9.82 10.61 -8.93
C ARG A 912 -8.38 10.08 -8.91
N SER A 913 -7.63 10.30 -9.99
CA SER A 913 -6.16 10.24 -9.99
C SER A 913 -5.56 11.31 -9.07
N ALA A 914 -4.23 11.36 -8.98
CA ALA A 914 -3.57 12.56 -8.49
C ALA A 914 -3.81 13.77 -9.42
N TYR A 915 -3.71 14.97 -8.85
CA TYR A 915 -3.89 16.24 -9.56
C TYR A 915 -2.61 16.61 -10.30
N GLN A 916 -2.78 17.09 -11.53
CA GLN A 916 -1.71 17.60 -12.37
C GLN A 916 -1.35 19.05 -12.00
N VAL A 917 -0.26 19.57 -12.57
CA VAL A 917 0.17 20.98 -12.39
C VAL A 917 -0.89 21.98 -12.91
N ASP A 918 -1.68 21.60 -13.92
CA ASP A 918 -2.81 22.37 -14.44
C ASP A 918 -4.13 22.15 -13.64
N GLY A 919 -4.07 21.45 -12.51
CA GLY A 919 -5.22 21.13 -11.66
C GLY A 919 -6.10 19.99 -12.18
N SER A 920 -5.84 19.44 -13.37
CA SER A 920 -6.65 18.36 -13.94
C SER A 920 -6.50 17.04 -13.18
N SER A 921 -7.52 16.18 -13.24
CA SER A 921 -7.49 14.82 -12.68
C SER A 921 -8.43 13.86 -13.43
N THR A 922 -7.96 12.64 -13.65
CA THR A 922 -8.73 11.58 -14.31
C THR A 922 -9.74 10.99 -13.35
N ARG A 923 -11.00 10.83 -13.80
CA ARG A 923 -12.00 10.06 -13.05
C ARG A 923 -11.80 8.57 -13.34
N VAL A 924 -11.57 7.78 -12.30
CA VAL A 924 -11.56 6.31 -12.41
C VAL A 924 -12.96 5.79 -12.10
N PRO A 925 -13.59 5.01 -13.01
CA PRO A 925 -14.93 4.47 -12.78
C PRO A 925 -15.03 3.58 -11.54
N GLY A 926 -16.20 3.62 -10.88
CA GLY A 926 -16.54 2.66 -9.83
C GLY A 926 -16.76 1.28 -10.42
N HIS A 927 -16.53 0.24 -9.62
CA HIS A 927 -16.65 -1.14 -10.06
C HIS A 927 -17.34 -2.01 -9.01
N ALA A 928 -17.85 -3.14 -9.49
CA ALA A 928 -18.37 -4.21 -8.67
C ALA A 928 -17.92 -5.52 -9.34
N ILE A 929 -17.47 -6.48 -8.53
CA ILE A 929 -16.88 -7.75 -8.95
C ILE A 929 -17.56 -8.84 -8.14
N ALA A 930 -17.99 -9.89 -8.81
CA ALA A 930 -18.66 -11.04 -8.21
C ALA A 930 -17.80 -12.29 -8.38
N ASN A 931 -17.69 -13.09 -7.32
CA ASN A 931 -16.97 -14.36 -7.30
C ASN A 931 -17.93 -15.47 -6.85
N VAL A 932 -17.73 -16.70 -7.34
CA VAL A 932 -18.49 -17.87 -6.92
C VAL A 932 -17.58 -19.10 -6.76
N SER A 933 -17.89 -19.95 -5.80
CA SER A 933 -17.16 -21.19 -5.54
C SER A 933 -18.09 -22.35 -5.19
N ALA A 934 -17.65 -23.57 -5.51
CA ALA A 934 -18.31 -24.80 -5.12
C ALA A 934 -17.26 -25.81 -4.66
N SER A 935 -17.32 -26.22 -3.40
CA SER A 935 -16.42 -27.19 -2.78
C SER A 935 -17.17 -28.47 -2.40
N TYR A 936 -16.53 -29.61 -2.61
CA TYR A 936 -17.00 -30.93 -2.21
C TYR A 936 -15.94 -31.63 -1.34
N ARG A 937 -16.33 -32.08 -0.15
CA ARG A 937 -15.45 -32.77 0.80
C ARG A 937 -15.72 -34.28 0.83
N LEU A 938 -14.71 -35.08 0.53
CA LEU A 938 -14.74 -36.54 0.54
C LEU A 938 -13.65 -37.07 1.48
N GLY A 939 -13.99 -37.22 2.77
CA GLY A 939 -13.03 -37.55 3.81
C GLY A 939 -11.93 -36.49 3.92
N ALA A 940 -10.69 -36.91 3.75
CA ALA A 940 -9.49 -36.06 3.71
C ALA A 940 -9.37 -35.18 2.44
N TRP A 941 -10.10 -35.50 1.36
CA TRP A 941 -10.07 -34.73 0.13
C TRP A 941 -11.07 -33.57 0.16
N THR A 942 -10.66 -32.40 -0.32
CA THR A 942 -11.55 -31.30 -0.71
C THR A 942 -11.28 -30.91 -2.15
N LEU A 943 -12.28 -31.08 -3.01
CA LEU A 943 -12.28 -30.56 -4.38
C LEU A 943 -12.99 -29.20 -4.38
N THR A 944 -12.52 -28.22 -5.14
CA THR A 944 -13.14 -26.89 -5.24
C THR A 944 -13.06 -26.37 -6.67
N GLY A 945 -14.20 -25.96 -7.23
CA GLY A 945 -14.25 -25.06 -8.38
C GLY A 945 -14.40 -23.62 -7.92
N LEU A 946 -13.68 -22.70 -8.56
CA LEU A 946 -13.69 -21.26 -8.28
C LEU A 946 -13.84 -20.48 -9.58
N VAL A 947 -14.70 -19.47 -9.58
CA VAL A 947 -14.79 -18.45 -10.62
C VAL A 947 -14.66 -17.07 -9.99
N GLU A 948 -13.50 -16.45 -10.18
CA GLU A 948 -13.22 -15.07 -9.76
C GLU A 948 -13.62 -14.12 -10.89
N ASN A 949 -14.17 -12.95 -10.57
CA ASN A 949 -14.66 -11.95 -11.54
C ASN A 949 -15.58 -12.57 -12.61
N LEU A 950 -16.70 -13.15 -12.16
CA LEU A 950 -17.69 -13.89 -12.94
C LEU A 950 -18.13 -13.18 -14.23
N ALA A 951 -18.36 -11.86 -14.15
CA ALA A 951 -18.78 -11.02 -15.27
C ALA A 951 -17.66 -10.70 -16.27
N ASP A 952 -16.42 -11.13 -16.01
CA ASP A 952 -15.20 -10.71 -16.72
C ASP A 952 -15.16 -9.19 -16.93
N LYS A 953 -15.26 -8.44 -15.84
CA LYS A 953 -15.19 -6.99 -15.89
C LYS A 953 -13.73 -6.54 -15.96
N GLU A 954 -13.43 -5.62 -16.87
CA GLU A 954 -12.20 -4.81 -16.81
C GLU A 954 -12.44 -3.61 -15.89
N TYR A 955 -11.54 -3.40 -14.92
CA TYR A 955 -11.66 -2.35 -13.90
C TYR A 955 -10.29 -1.96 -13.37
N PHE A 956 -10.17 -0.73 -12.87
CA PHE A 956 -8.89 -0.14 -12.48
C PHE A 956 -8.76 0.02 -10.95
N LEU A 957 -7.65 -0.50 -10.41
CA LEU A 957 -7.24 -0.43 -9.01
C LEU A 957 -6.47 0.86 -8.67
N ASN A 958 -5.96 1.57 -9.67
CA ASN A 958 -5.47 2.95 -9.56
C ASN A 958 -5.51 3.67 -10.91
N SER A 959 -5.21 4.96 -10.88
CA SER A 959 -4.74 5.70 -12.06
C SER A 959 -3.45 6.41 -11.68
N GLN A 960 -2.42 6.18 -12.51
CA GLN A 960 -1.13 6.83 -12.41
C GLN A 960 -1.09 8.10 -13.27
N TYR A 961 0.04 8.78 -13.23
CA TYR A 961 0.29 9.97 -14.01
C TYR A 961 0.32 9.66 -15.51
N VAL A 962 0.23 10.74 -16.28
CA VAL A 962 0.29 10.75 -17.74
C VAL A 962 1.59 10.12 -18.23
N VAL A 963 1.46 9.23 -19.22
CA VAL A 963 2.58 8.76 -20.06
C VAL A 963 3.31 9.95 -20.68
N ALA A 964 4.62 10.01 -20.50
CA ALA A 964 5.44 11.12 -21.01
C ALA A 964 5.26 11.28 -22.54
N GLY A 965 5.00 12.52 -22.97
CA GLY A 965 4.74 12.86 -24.39
C GLY A 965 3.28 12.75 -24.85
N PHE A 966 2.47 11.83 -24.28
CA PHE A 966 1.20 11.43 -24.93
C PHE A 966 -0.10 11.78 -24.19
N GLN A 967 -0.04 12.22 -22.93
CA GLN A 967 -1.22 12.69 -22.16
C GLN A 967 -2.40 11.71 -22.03
N VAL A 968 -2.11 10.40 -22.12
CA VAL A 968 -3.09 9.34 -21.81
C VAL A 968 -2.98 8.94 -20.34
N PRO A 969 -4.09 8.88 -19.58
CA PRO A 969 -4.08 8.33 -18.24
C PRO A 969 -4.04 6.80 -18.28
N VAL A 970 -3.12 6.22 -17.52
CA VAL A 970 -2.95 4.76 -17.39
C VAL A 970 -3.15 4.31 -15.94
N GLY A 971 -3.32 3.01 -15.71
CA GLY A 971 -3.53 2.47 -14.37
C GLY A 971 -3.50 0.95 -14.31
N VAL A 972 -3.32 0.42 -13.10
CA VAL A 972 -3.34 -1.02 -12.84
C VAL A 972 -4.76 -1.53 -12.94
N ILE A 973 -4.97 -2.61 -13.69
CA ILE A 973 -6.23 -3.34 -13.70
C ILE A 973 -6.32 -4.31 -12.51
N GLY A 974 -7.55 -4.59 -12.07
CA GLY A 974 -7.79 -5.75 -11.22
C GLY A 974 -7.78 -7.06 -12.03
N ARG A 975 -7.76 -8.20 -11.33
CA ARG A 975 -7.70 -9.51 -12.00
C ARG A 975 -8.91 -9.69 -12.94
N PRO A 976 -8.71 -10.14 -14.19
CA PRO A 976 -9.80 -10.50 -15.11
C PRO A 976 -10.52 -11.76 -14.60
N ARG A 977 -11.50 -12.29 -15.35
CA ARG A 977 -12.11 -13.58 -14.97
C ARG A 977 -11.07 -14.69 -14.89
N THR A 978 -11.05 -15.40 -13.77
CA THR A 978 -10.24 -16.61 -13.59
C THR A 978 -11.18 -17.76 -13.24
N VAL A 979 -11.01 -18.89 -13.91
CA VAL A 979 -11.69 -20.15 -13.57
C VAL A 979 -10.62 -21.15 -13.18
N SER A 980 -10.74 -21.74 -12.00
CA SER A 980 -9.80 -22.77 -11.53
C SER A 980 -10.50 -23.93 -10.83
N LEU A 981 -9.81 -25.08 -10.86
CA LEU A 981 -10.13 -26.29 -10.14
C LEU A 981 -8.99 -26.59 -9.18
N ARG A 982 -9.32 -26.87 -7.92
CA ARG A 982 -8.38 -27.11 -6.83
C ARG A 982 -8.70 -28.44 -6.15
N ALA A 983 -7.68 -29.28 -5.99
CA ALA A 983 -7.73 -30.51 -5.22
C ALA A 983 -6.79 -30.39 -4.02
N ARG A 984 -7.33 -30.59 -2.81
CA ARG A 984 -6.62 -30.54 -1.54
C ARG A 984 -6.78 -31.87 -0.81
N TYR A 985 -5.72 -32.34 -0.18
CA TYR A 985 -5.70 -33.49 0.72
C TYR A 985 -5.11 -33.06 2.06
N ASP A 986 -5.89 -33.17 3.14
CA ASP A 986 -5.50 -32.86 4.52
C ASP A 986 -5.23 -34.16 5.31
N PHE A 987 -4.17 -34.21 6.12
CA PHE A 987 -3.76 -35.39 6.89
C PHE A 987 -3.05 -35.06 8.21
#